data_AF-A0A7C5EJC2-F1
#
_entry.id   AF-A0A7C5EJC2-F1
#
_cell.length_a   1.000
_cell.length_b   1.000
_cell.length_c   1.000
_cell.angle_alpha   90.00
_cell.angle_beta   90.00
_cell.angle_gamma   90.00
#
_symmetry.space_group_name_H-M   'P 1'
#
loop_
_entity.id
_entity.type
_entity.pdbx_description
1 polymer ?
#
loop_
_entity_poly.entity_id
_entity_poly.type
_entity_poly.pdbx_seq_one_letter_code
_entity_poly.pdbx_strand_id
1 'polypeptide(L)'
;MKTIFAVAGLLAIVETGLCDVRIHFPLQRKVYQTNERIDLSVHRRADQGGLSAGELVLNIIGGDGSAMEYVFAARPAAGGVATEHLSINARLLRPGRYTIEAKVDGTNAAETIEVFSHLRGSAYRLIGWGARARNEQWWPAGEDNIGYNLVMQNFTRDQIEHLIRAGVDSMSCCVMGGGHQMDLRMECDWSDPNVIMRGGTRRAVNRAFQERINPTAVGVHFYDEPGLTWWEDPETKQTVPHMVPAQVAAYRGAFGAQPLRYNQVDPANPEHVRRWAEWARWKLGFMDAAWKDAKFGVVWTRPDFLSLTQSQYGWTAFTDGYYFNVVRSLPVISGHGGYHDFWLNLFNPSFFLEMALARDMSKPCWYLPCWYENTTSDQLRLEHNLCFQVGIDGLAVPPPLCPLASRNLPAFDGIVECNKIMARLGPVFTSMPYARAPVALLYSLSHLVHVQTGDMKMNYAGNDKHGRALAFAYLACKLIQQPVTAVVDEDVVDGTLAGNHRAVILAGIDYLDPDVVAGLEDFARRGGIVLKTSDSAVNVPSAVDLGVAADFTDKDRKEAERIAAEIAALDEKMKPAAEAARQAQEGLKRKDLPEAEKDKLSKALAEAEAASKTMEERKKELESELRSHTALRAYLAGARPMALALSARLEKAGIPPVFLCDNEGISASRHSMGDIEYLFAVNAAHDQDGDPALGMKAVTAELRIPDDGRPVYDAIHGGPADFARRGRFLEASMRFGPGAMRVFARTAKPIGRISAGAAIVETDLTSDEHPRVLKASAALLDSQGKLLCGAAPMKIEVRDSLGVLRYRLWRATYAGSLNIVLPLAANDPAGPWTVTFTELLSGTADTASVSLPAMNRCGALVGARRRAIFVDGEDGNVFRFVRLFRSVAVIPGTNSWEQAAARRLCADLRPWGIEARIVPLAEAERARTVKEDEAATLCGLAYTSRNSIKPGDGNPPAQVGYAVEDPAILIGTPESHSMIEHLRKAGFLPYIPDPDRVPGPGRGYVAWQREGLGARQESVTLIGYDDAGISEAVGTFYEFATGMEPLTPLALATRHSISHAVSAVSHPEPGLAWSLVLPDRADALGDGGAGRIEALTHDGSLVTVDPARGRVVSSRLLNSGDFAARFDAMRKSLPSPAPGWEEKYGLPGRIVKRVAERGDVAAVGYVGGFVRIVGRDGATSASRQMDADISCLMWSGRTLLVALSDGTLAGLNADAGDQQSQRGRTENR
;
A
#
# COMPACT_ATOMS: atom_id res chain seq x y z
N MET A 1 -5.20 62.28 -35.92
CA MET A 1 -5.27 62.80 -37.32
C MET A 1 -5.06 61.59 -38.23
N LYS A 2 -6.07 61.04 -38.95
CA LYS A 2 -6.69 61.54 -40.21
C LYS A 2 -5.59 61.97 -41.21
N THR A 3 -5.32 61.40 -42.40
CA THR A 3 -6.19 60.81 -43.44
C THR A 3 -5.34 60.31 -44.65
N ILE A 4 -5.64 59.09 -45.17
CA ILE A 4 -5.84 58.62 -46.57
C ILE A 4 -4.89 59.07 -47.72
N PHE A 5 -4.31 58.09 -48.44
CA PHE A 5 -4.53 57.91 -49.89
C PHE A 5 -4.43 56.43 -50.29
N ALA A 6 -5.45 55.95 -51.00
CA ALA A 6 -5.64 54.61 -51.53
C ALA A 6 -5.91 54.70 -53.03
N VAL A 7 -5.38 53.76 -53.85
CA VAL A 7 -5.96 53.24 -55.12
C VAL A 7 -5.28 51.87 -55.37
N ALA A 8 -5.90 50.74 -54.98
CA ALA A 8 -6.80 49.88 -55.76
C ALA A 8 -6.10 49.03 -56.85
N GLY A 9 -5.74 47.81 -56.45
CA GLY A 9 -5.56 46.66 -57.34
C GLY A 9 -6.40 45.51 -56.80
N LEU A 10 -7.36 45.04 -57.61
CA LEU A 10 -8.22 43.89 -57.31
C LEU A 10 -7.37 42.67 -56.92
N LEU A 11 -7.42 42.28 -55.65
CA LEU A 11 -7.26 40.90 -55.23
C LEU A 11 -8.58 40.50 -54.58
N ALA A 12 -9.20 39.45 -55.11
CA ALA A 12 -10.28 38.77 -54.44
C ALA A 12 -9.79 38.39 -53.05
N ILE A 13 -10.27 39.11 -52.03
CA ILE A 13 -10.25 38.62 -50.66
C ILE A 13 -11.24 37.45 -50.69
N VAL A 14 -10.72 36.24 -50.84
CA VAL A 14 -11.42 35.08 -50.33
C VAL A 14 -11.52 35.35 -48.84
N GLU A 15 -12.71 35.70 -48.38
CA GLU A 15 -13.05 35.56 -46.96
C GLU A 15 -12.87 34.07 -46.65
N THR A 16 -11.66 33.69 -46.24
CA THR A 16 -11.43 32.40 -45.59
C THR A 16 -12.23 32.49 -44.31
N GLY A 17 -13.40 31.85 -44.29
CA GLY A 17 -14.16 31.63 -43.07
C GLY A 17 -13.20 31.12 -42.00
N LEU A 18 -13.14 31.81 -40.86
CA LEU A 18 -12.25 31.48 -39.76
C LEU A 18 -12.48 30.03 -39.35
N CYS A 19 -11.46 29.18 -39.48
CA CYS A 19 -11.50 27.81 -38.99
C CYS A 19 -11.27 27.83 -37.47
N ASP A 20 -12.21 27.27 -36.70
CA ASP A 20 -12.08 27.02 -35.26
C ASP A 20 -11.28 25.73 -35.04
N VAL A 21 -10.20 25.82 -34.28
CA VAL A 21 -9.30 24.70 -33.95
C VAL A 21 -9.33 24.50 -32.44
N ARG A 22 -9.52 23.25 -31.99
CA ARG A 22 -9.54 22.90 -30.57
C ARG A 22 -8.73 21.65 -30.30
N ILE A 23 -8.10 21.60 -29.13
CA ILE A 23 -7.41 20.42 -28.61
C ILE A 23 -8.28 19.79 -27.52
N HIS A 24 -8.57 18.50 -27.66
CA HIS A 24 -9.29 17.72 -26.67
C HIS A 24 -8.45 16.54 -26.21
N PHE A 25 -8.50 16.23 -24.91
CA PHE A 25 -7.89 15.02 -24.37
C PHE A 25 -8.98 13.96 -24.17
N PRO A 26 -8.93 12.81 -24.87
CA PRO A 26 -9.93 11.74 -24.75
C PRO A 26 -10.13 11.23 -23.32
N LEU A 27 -9.07 11.26 -22.49
CA LEU A 27 -9.15 10.89 -21.09
C LEU A 27 -9.76 11.97 -20.18
N GLN A 28 -9.96 13.20 -20.67
CA GLN A 28 -10.46 14.37 -19.94
C GLN A 28 -9.59 14.75 -18.72
N ARG A 29 -8.28 14.59 -18.84
CA ARG A 29 -7.28 15.04 -17.86
C ARG A 29 -6.10 15.71 -18.55
N LYS A 30 -5.31 16.48 -17.80
CA LYS A 30 -4.12 17.21 -18.26
C LYS A 30 -2.85 16.81 -17.50
N VAL A 31 -2.94 15.90 -16.54
CA VAL A 31 -1.80 15.39 -15.78
C VAL A 31 -1.53 13.94 -16.12
N TYR A 32 -0.27 13.63 -16.42
CA TYR A 32 0.16 12.33 -16.93
C TYR A 32 1.43 11.84 -16.25
N GLN A 33 1.68 10.53 -16.33
CA GLN A 33 2.93 9.91 -15.92
C GLN A 33 3.79 9.53 -17.13
N THR A 34 5.08 9.42 -16.88
CA THR A 34 6.07 9.03 -17.89
C THR A 34 5.90 7.60 -18.42
N ASN A 35 5.09 6.73 -17.82
CA ASN A 35 4.80 5.37 -18.33
C ASN A 35 3.51 5.31 -19.17
N GLU A 36 3.03 6.43 -19.69
CA GLU A 36 1.77 6.52 -20.42
C GLU A 36 1.93 6.99 -21.87
N ARG A 37 0.89 6.76 -22.68
CA ARG A 37 0.65 7.53 -23.90
C ARG A 37 -0.39 8.61 -23.64
N ILE A 38 -0.14 9.79 -24.17
CA ILE A 38 -1.02 10.96 -24.07
C ILE A 38 -1.73 11.09 -25.42
N ASP A 39 -2.92 10.53 -25.49
CA ASP A 39 -3.78 10.71 -26.66
C ASP A 39 -4.43 12.11 -26.62
N LEU A 40 -4.52 12.75 -27.78
CA LEU A 40 -5.20 14.03 -27.97
C LEU A 40 -5.89 14.05 -29.35
N SER A 41 -7.00 14.79 -29.43
CA SER A 41 -7.75 15.05 -30.65
C SER A 41 -7.61 16.52 -31.02
N VAL A 42 -7.19 16.79 -32.25
CA VAL A 42 -7.29 18.12 -32.86
C VAL A 42 -8.58 18.15 -33.66
N HIS A 43 -9.53 18.97 -33.21
CA HIS A 43 -10.82 19.16 -33.87
C HIS A 43 -10.78 20.45 -34.67
N ARG A 44 -11.20 20.38 -35.94
CA ARG A 44 -11.22 21.51 -36.88
C ARG A 44 -12.63 21.70 -37.40
N ARG A 45 -13.11 22.94 -37.36
CA ARG A 45 -14.45 23.31 -37.85
C ARG A 45 -14.40 24.59 -38.67
N ALA A 46 -15.02 24.57 -39.85
CA ALA A 46 -15.26 25.75 -40.65
C ALA A 46 -16.77 26.05 -40.67
N ASP A 47 -17.13 27.33 -40.48
CA ASP A 47 -18.54 27.77 -40.48
C ASP A 47 -19.14 27.81 -41.89
N GLN A 48 -18.30 27.99 -42.93
CA GLN A 48 -18.69 28.00 -44.34
C GLN A 48 -17.62 27.31 -45.21
N GLY A 49 -18.03 26.37 -46.07
CA GLY A 49 -17.14 25.62 -46.95
C GLY A 49 -16.56 24.32 -46.35
N GLY A 50 -15.82 23.56 -47.16
CA GLY A 50 -15.11 22.35 -46.72
C GLY A 50 -13.66 22.66 -46.28
N LEU A 51 -13.09 21.82 -45.42
CA LEU A 51 -11.69 21.90 -45.02
C LEU A 51 -10.79 21.33 -46.14
N SER A 52 -9.77 22.08 -46.55
CA SER A 52 -8.74 21.62 -47.50
C SER A 52 -7.72 20.68 -46.84
N ALA A 53 -6.99 19.93 -47.65
CA ALA A 53 -5.78 19.26 -47.19
C ALA A 53 -4.70 20.30 -46.85
N GLY A 54 -3.98 20.10 -45.76
CA GLY A 54 -2.97 21.05 -45.25
C GLY A 54 -1.95 20.37 -44.34
N GLU A 55 -1.08 21.17 -43.72
CA GLU A 55 -0.13 20.71 -42.70
C GLU A 55 -0.68 21.01 -41.30
N LEU A 56 -0.78 19.97 -40.47
CA LEU A 56 -1.04 20.10 -39.03
C LEU A 56 0.32 20.09 -38.31
N VAL A 57 0.66 21.20 -37.66
CA VAL A 57 1.89 21.34 -36.87
C VAL A 57 1.56 21.25 -35.39
N LEU A 58 2.16 20.29 -34.69
CA LEU A 58 2.07 20.13 -33.24
C LEU A 58 3.39 20.58 -32.59
N ASN A 59 3.33 21.62 -31.77
CA ASN A 59 4.44 22.06 -30.93
C ASN A 59 4.24 21.58 -29.48
N ILE A 60 5.30 21.08 -28.88
CA ILE A 60 5.37 20.71 -27.47
C ILE A 60 6.48 21.56 -26.84
N ILE A 61 6.10 22.50 -25.99
CA ILE A 61 7.00 23.52 -25.41
C ILE A 61 7.12 23.27 -23.91
N GLY A 62 8.30 22.90 -23.44
CA GLY A 62 8.59 22.64 -22.04
C GLY A 62 8.90 23.92 -21.25
N GLY A 63 8.50 23.95 -19.98
CA GLY A 63 8.82 25.05 -19.06
C GLY A 63 10.32 25.20 -18.74
N ASP A 64 11.14 24.22 -19.12
CA ASP A 64 12.61 24.21 -19.00
C ASP A 64 13.33 24.80 -20.22
N GLY A 65 12.56 25.33 -21.19
CA GLY A 65 13.05 25.87 -22.45
C GLY A 65 13.19 24.83 -23.57
N SER A 66 12.85 23.57 -23.34
CA SER A 66 12.79 22.57 -24.41
C SER A 66 11.63 22.86 -25.38
N ALA A 67 11.80 22.53 -26.66
CA ALA A 67 10.79 22.75 -27.69
C ALA A 67 10.86 21.66 -28.75
N MET A 68 9.72 21.11 -29.12
CA MET A 68 9.63 20.01 -30.09
C MET A 68 8.52 20.31 -31.09
N GLU A 69 8.78 20.07 -32.38
CA GLU A 69 7.83 20.31 -33.47
C GLU A 69 7.59 19.01 -34.24
N TYR A 70 6.33 18.72 -34.58
CA TYR A 70 5.91 17.56 -35.39
C TYR A 70 4.90 17.98 -36.44
N VAL A 71 5.11 17.60 -37.70
CA VAL A 71 4.24 17.94 -38.83
C VAL A 71 3.54 16.70 -39.36
N PHE A 72 2.22 16.78 -39.51
CA PHE A 72 1.36 15.74 -40.05
C PHE A 72 0.53 16.27 -41.23
N ALA A 73 0.08 15.37 -42.10
CA ALA A 73 -0.89 15.72 -43.12
C ALA A 73 -2.29 15.85 -42.49
N ALA A 74 -2.93 17.02 -42.63
CA ALA A 74 -4.28 17.27 -42.18
C ALA A 74 -5.30 16.76 -43.22
N ARG A 75 -6.37 16.08 -42.78
CA ARG A 75 -7.34 15.46 -43.69
C ARG A 75 -8.29 16.50 -44.29
N PRO A 76 -8.64 16.47 -45.59
CA PRO A 76 -9.72 17.30 -46.09
C PRO A 76 -11.07 16.83 -45.54
N ALA A 77 -12.04 17.75 -45.41
CA ALA A 77 -13.40 17.41 -45.00
C ALA A 77 -14.44 18.28 -45.71
N ALA A 78 -15.20 17.67 -46.64
CA ALA A 78 -16.23 18.38 -47.41
C ALA A 78 -17.35 18.95 -46.54
N GLY A 79 -17.64 18.32 -45.39
CA GLY A 79 -18.65 18.77 -44.42
C GLY A 79 -18.15 19.87 -43.46
N GLY A 80 -16.94 20.40 -43.65
CA GLY A 80 -16.39 21.48 -42.83
C GLY A 80 -15.91 21.07 -41.44
N VAL A 81 -15.94 19.78 -41.08
CA VAL A 81 -15.48 19.26 -39.78
C VAL A 81 -14.51 18.09 -39.95
N ALA A 82 -13.37 18.13 -39.27
CA ALA A 82 -12.37 17.07 -39.28
C ALA A 82 -11.79 16.83 -37.88
N THR A 83 -11.37 15.59 -37.61
CA THR A 83 -10.69 15.23 -36.35
C THR A 83 -9.43 14.39 -36.61
N GLU A 84 -8.31 14.88 -36.10
CA GLU A 84 -7.02 14.20 -36.08
C GLU A 84 -6.71 13.69 -34.66
N HIS A 85 -6.59 12.37 -34.49
CA HIS A 85 -6.10 11.78 -33.25
C HIS A 85 -4.58 11.61 -33.30
N LEU A 86 -3.89 12.25 -32.37
CA LEU A 86 -2.44 12.15 -32.16
C LEU A 86 -2.17 11.47 -30.82
N SER A 87 -1.02 10.83 -30.70
CA SER A 87 -0.55 10.16 -29.48
C SER A 87 0.88 10.58 -29.19
N ILE A 88 1.13 11.07 -27.97
CA ILE A 88 2.46 11.45 -27.48
C ILE A 88 2.95 10.37 -26.52
N ASN A 89 4.14 9.82 -26.75
CA ASN A 89 4.76 8.86 -25.84
C ASN A 89 5.41 9.59 -24.64
N ALA A 90 4.78 9.58 -23.47
CA ALA A 90 5.28 10.29 -22.30
C ALA A 90 6.59 9.72 -21.75
N ARG A 91 6.98 8.49 -22.13
CA ARG A 91 8.30 7.90 -21.77
C ARG A 91 9.46 8.70 -22.34
N LEU A 92 9.21 9.41 -23.44
CA LEU A 92 10.18 10.25 -24.12
C LEU A 92 10.02 11.74 -23.75
N LEU A 93 9.18 12.08 -22.76
CA LEU A 93 9.07 13.43 -22.20
C LEU A 93 9.70 13.50 -20.81
N ARG A 94 10.49 14.55 -20.59
CA ARG A 94 11.02 14.87 -19.27
C ARG A 94 9.86 15.29 -18.34
N PRO A 95 9.77 14.84 -17.08
CA PRO A 95 8.81 15.36 -16.12
C PRO A 95 8.91 16.88 -16.00
N GLY A 96 7.75 17.54 -16.07
CA GLY A 96 7.66 18.99 -16.16
C GLY A 96 6.32 19.44 -16.73
N ARG A 97 6.17 20.76 -16.83
CA ARG A 97 5.00 21.40 -17.43
C ARG A 97 5.25 21.68 -18.90
N TYR A 98 4.26 21.38 -19.75
CA TYR A 98 4.32 21.58 -21.19
C TYR A 98 3.13 22.36 -21.71
N THR A 99 3.36 23.19 -22.72
CA THR A 99 2.31 23.76 -23.58
C THR A 99 2.28 23.00 -24.90
N ILE A 100 1.12 22.43 -25.21
CA ILE A 100 0.83 21.72 -26.45
C ILE A 100 0.09 22.69 -27.36
N GLU A 101 0.66 23.04 -28.51
CA GLU A 101 0.07 23.95 -29.49
C GLU A 101 -0.15 23.23 -30.81
N ALA A 102 -1.36 23.27 -31.35
CA ALA A 102 -1.72 22.75 -32.66
C ALA A 102 -1.98 23.92 -33.62
N LYS A 103 -1.26 23.97 -34.75
CA LYS A 103 -1.43 24.96 -35.82
C LYS A 103 -1.87 24.29 -37.10
N VAL A 104 -2.94 24.78 -37.69
CA VAL A 104 -3.52 24.23 -38.93
C VAL A 104 -4.48 25.25 -39.53
N ASP A 105 -4.55 25.32 -40.85
CA ASP A 105 -5.47 26.20 -41.59
C ASP A 105 -5.39 27.69 -41.19
N GLY A 106 -4.21 28.15 -40.75
CA GLY A 106 -3.96 29.54 -40.34
C GLY A 106 -4.40 29.90 -38.91
N THR A 107 -5.01 28.97 -38.18
CA THR A 107 -5.44 29.13 -36.78
C THR A 107 -4.55 28.29 -35.85
N ASN A 108 -4.48 28.65 -34.56
CA ASN A 108 -3.84 27.84 -33.53
C ASN A 108 -4.75 27.58 -32.32
N ALA A 109 -4.46 26.48 -31.63
CA ALA A 109 -5.03 26.16 -30.33
C ALA A 109 -3.90 25.72 -29.39
N ALA A 110 -3.99 26.07 -28.11
CA ALA A 110 -2.97 25.71 -27.13
C ALA A 110 -3.60 25.20 -25.83
N GLU A 111 -2.98 24.16 -25.27
CA GLU A 111 -3.38 23.56 -24.00
C GLU A 111 -2.14 23.27 -23.14
N THR A 112 -2.32 23.20 -21.82
CA THR A 112 -1.22 22.87 -20.89
C THR A 112 -1.38 21.48 -20.32
N ILE A 113 -0.28 20.73 -20.24
CA ILE A 113 -0.21 19.45 -19.53
C ILE A 113 0.94 19.43 -18.52
N GLU A 114 0.87 18.51 -17.57
CA GLU A 114 1.94 18.22 -16.62
C GLU A 114 2.32 16.74 -16.70
N VAL A 115 3.61 16.45 -16.71
CA VAL A 115 4.15 15.09 -16.77
C VAL A 115 4.97 14.82 -15.50
N PHE A 116 4.68 13.73 -14.81
CA PHE A 116 5.36 13.29 -13.58
C PHE A 116 6.10 11.96 -13.77
N SER A 117 7.07 11.68 -12.91
CA SER A 117 7.73 10.37 -12.91
C SER A 117 6.76 9.28 -12.40
N HIS A 118 6.78 8.12 -13.05
CA HIS A 118 6.11 6.92 -12.54
C HIS A 118 6.99 6.13 -11.55
N LEU A 119 8.28 6.47 -11.44
CA LEU A 119 9.18 5.76 -10.53
C LEU A 119 8.99 6.25 -9.09
N ARG A 120 8.99 5.30 -8.16
CA ARG A 120 9.00 5.55 -6.71
C ARG A 120 10.44 5.55 -6.20
N GLY A 121 10.72 6.48 -5.28
CA GLY A 121 11.99 6.68 -4.62
C GLY A 121 12.41 5.45 -3.83
N SER A 122 11.57 4.88 -2.97
CA SER A 122 11.86 3.61 -2.30
C SER A 122 11.27 2.40 -3.03
N ALA A 123 11.96 1.26 -2.94
CA ALA A 123 11.40 -0.04 -3.30
C ALA A 123 10.55 -0.65 -2.17
N TYR A 124 10.69 -0.16 -0.94
CA TYR A 124 9.91 -0.59 0.22
C TYR A 124 8.50 0.00 0.18
N ARG A 125 7.46 -0.76 0.53
CA ARG A 125 6.07 -0.27 0.44
C ARG A 125 5.66 0.49 1.70
N LEU A 126 5.33 1.77 1.51
CA LEU A 126 4.88 2.69 2.56
C LEU A 126 3.45 3.10 2.23
N ILE A 127 2.50 2.59 3.00
CA ILE A 127 1.11 2.48 2.58
C ILE A 127 0.21 3.38 3.44
N GLY A 128 -0.54 4.28 2.81
CA GLY A 128 -1.64 5.00 3.48
C GLY A 128 -2.97 4.31 3.18
N TRP A 129 -3.63 3.69 4.17
CA TRP A 129 -4.92 3.04 3.97
C TRP A 129 -6.08 3.96 4.37
N GLY A 130 -7.07 4.12 3.49
CA GLY A 130 -8.39 4.68 3.79
C GLY A 130 -8.42 6.20 3.98
N ALA A 131 -7.49 6.89 3.34
CA ALA A 131 -7.35 8.34 3.45
C ALA A 131 -8.58 9.09 2.93
N ARG A 132 -9.43 9.67 3.78
CA ARG A 132 -10.63 10.43 3.32
C ARG A 132 -10.31 11.76 2.59
N ALA A 133 -9.07 11.95 2.13
CA ALA A 133 -8.61 13.09 1.39
C ALA A 133 -9.32 13.26 0.04
N ARG A 134 -9.54 14.51 -0.36
CA ARG A 134 -10.09 14.87 -1.66
C ARG A 134 -9.24 15.96 -2.30
N ASN A 135 -9.14 15.90 -3.63
CA ASN A 135 -8.50 16.92 -4.45
C ASN A 135 -7.06 17.23 -3.98
N GLU A 136 -6.72 18.49 -3.75
CA GLU A 136 -5.38 18.96 -3.39
C GLU A 136 -4.87 18.43 -2.04
N GLN A 137 -5.75 17.88 -1.18
CA GLN A 137 -5.35 17.25 0.08
C GLN A 137 -4.41 16.06 -0.12
N TRP A 138 -4.38 15.46 -1.32
CA TRP A 138 -3.49 14.35 -1.69
C TRP A 138 -2.05 14.78 -1.96
N TRP A 139 -1.81 16.02 -2.37
CA TRP A 139 -0.50 16.46 -2.83
C TRP A 139 0.66 16.21 -1.85
N PRO A 140 0.49 16.36 -0.51
CA PRO A 140 1.56 16.06 0.44
C PRO A 140 1.74 14.58 0.78
N ALA A 141 1.01 13.64 0.17
CA ALA A 141 1.08 12.22 0.53
C ALA A 141 2.44 11.56 0.20
N GLY A 142 3.09 11.98 -0.87
CA GLY A 142 4.26 11.33 -1.47
C GLY A 142 5.48 11.18 -0.55
N GLU A 143 6.45 10.37 -1.02
CA GLU A 143 7.66 9.98 -0.29
C GLU A 143 8.51 11.15 0.22
N ASP A 144 8.55 12.27 -0.52
CA ASP A 144 9.32 13.46 -0.12
C ASP A 144 8.64 14.28 0.99
N ASN A 145 7.39 13.98 1.32
CA ASN A 145 6.59 14.65 2.34
C ASN A 145 6.21 13.66 3.46
N ILE A 146 4.93 13.24 3.54
CA ILE A 146 4.43 12.30 4.56
C ILE A 146 5.12 10.92 4.46
N GLY A 147 5.54 10.53 3.26
CA GLY A 147 6.34 9.31 3.09
C GLY A 147 5.62 8.15 2.39
N TYR A 148 4.38 8.32 1.90
CA TYR A 148 3.69 7.22 1.21
C TYR A 148 4.16 7.06 -0.23
N ASN A 149 4.21 5.80 -0.70
CA ASN A 149 4.35 5.48 -2.12
C ASN A 149 3.22 4.60 -2.66
N LEU A 150 2.33 4.12 -1.80
CA LEU A 150 1.10 3.45 -2.15
C LEU A 150 -0.03 3.97 -1.25
N VAL A 151 -1.21 4.16 -1.82
CA VAL A 151 -2.43 4.48 -1.05
C VAL A 151 -3.53 3.48 -1.38
N MET A 152 -4.19 2.95 -0.35
CA MET A 152 -5.26 1.96 -0.49
C MET A 152 -6.61 2.61 -0.22
N GLN A 153 -7.40 2.83 -1.26
CA GLN A 153 -8.72 3.47 -1.18
C GLN A 153 -9.52 3.33 -2.46
N ASN A 154 -10.84 3.45 -2.39
CA ASN A 154 -11.69 3.62 -3.57
C ASN A 154 -11.54 5.03 -4.17
N PHE A 155 -10.95 5.09 -5.36
CA PHE A 155 -10.73 6.33 -6.13
C PHE A 155 -11.76 6.53 -7.24
N THR A 156 -11.99 7.77 -7.60
CA THR A 156 -12.79 8.14 -8.75
C THR A 156 -11.91 8.81 -9.81
N ARG A 157 -12.39 8.84 -11.06
CA ARG A 157 -11.62 9.32 -12.22
C ARG A 157 -11.12 10.76 -12.06
N ASP A 158 -11.86 11.59 -11.33
CA ASP A 158 -11.53 12.98 -10.98
C ASP A 158 -10.36 13.11 -9.98
N GLN A 159 -10.00 12.04 -9.27
CA GLN A 159 -8.90 12.07 -8.30
C GLN A 159 -7.54 11.68 -8.88
N ILE A 160 -7.51 11.07 -10.08
CA ILE A 160 -6.29 10.54 -10.71
C ILE A 160 -5.18 11.59 -10.80
N GLU A 161 -5.50 12.81 -11.25
CA GLU A 161 -4.49 13.86 -11.40
C GLU A 161 -3.82 14.25 -10.07
N HIS A 162 -4.56 14.18 -8.96
CA HIS A 162 -4.03 14.53 -7.64
C HIS A 162 -3.08 13.46 -7.11
N LEU A 163 -3.34 12.19 -7.40
CA LEU A 163 -2.44 11.08 -7.07
C LEU A 163 -1.16 11.14 -7.90
N ILE A 164 -1.27 11.48 -9.19
CA ILE A 164 -0.10 11.65 -10.06
C ILE A 164 0.79 12.80 -9.55
N ARG A 165 0.20 13.96 -9.20
CA ARG A 165 0.94 15.09 -8.61
C ARG A 165 1.60 14.74 -7.27
N ALA A 166 0.94 13.92 -6.47
CA ALA A 166 1.48 13.45 -5.19
C ALA A 166 2.62 12.41 -5.36
N GLY A 167 2.74 11.77 -6.52
CA GLY A 167 3.77 10.76 -6.78
C GLY A 167 3.51 9.42 -6.06
N VAL A 168 2.25 9.08 -5.82
CA VAL A 168 1.85 7.84 -5.12
C VAL A 168 1.23 6.84 -6.09
N ASP A 169 1.41 5.53 -5.82
CA ASP A 169 0.60 4.47 -6.43
C ASP A 169 -0.75 4.39 -5.71
N SER A 170 -1.77 3.83 -6.37
CA SER A 170 -3.09 3.60 -5.78
C SER A 170 -3.53 2.15 -5.92
N MET A 171 -4.29 1.69 -4.93
CA MET A 171 -5.00 0.41 -5.00
C MET A 171 -6.41 0.58 -4.44
N SER A 172 -7.40 0.15 -5.21
CA SER A 172 -8.79 0.15 -4.76
C SER A 172 -8.99 -0.83 -3.64
N CYS A 173 -9.63 -0.43 -2.54
CA CYS A 173 -9.68 -1.26 -1.33
C CYS A 173 -11.08 -1.71 -0.93
N CYS A 174 -11.16 -2.93 -0.40
CA CYS A 174 -12.36 -3.51 0.22
C CYS A 174 -13.56 -3.42 -0.71
N VAL A 175 -13.34 -3.77 -1.98
CA VAL A 175 -14.35 -3.66 -3.05
C VAL A 175 -15.48 -4.69 -2.90
N MET A 176 -15.34 -5.61 -1.94
CA MET A 176 -16.30 -6.64 -1.57
C MET A 176 -16.40 -6.73 -0.04
N GLY A 177 -17.58 -7.09 0.48
CA GLY A 177 -17.82 -7.35 1.92
C GLY A 177 -17.80 -8.85 2.26
N GLY A 178 -17.51 -9.20 3.52
CA GLY A 178 -17.43 -10.57 4.02
C GLY A 178 -18.24 -10.83 5.28
N GLY A 179 -18.13 -12.04 5.84
CA GLY A 179 -18.90 -12.47 7.01
C GLY A 179 -18.81 -11.53 8.21
N HIS A 180 -17.61 -11.06 8.58
CA HIS A 180 -17.42 -10.21 9.76
C HIS A 180 -17.86 -8.75 9.53
N GLN A 181 -17.77 -8.26 8.30
CA GLN A 181 -18.17 -6.89 7.93
C GLN A 181 -19.65 -6.76 7.59
N MET A 182 -20.35 -7.88 7.33
CA MET A 182 -21.76 -7.90 6.93
C MET A 182 -22.62 -8.73 7.89
N ASP A 183 -22.26 -8.79 9.18
CA ASP A 183 -22.99 -9.42 10.28
C ASP A 183 -23.42 -10.88 10.03
N LEU A 184 -22.53 -11.69 9.44
CA LEU A 184 -22.74 -13.13 9.20
C LEU A 184 -24.07 -13.43 8.47
N ARG A 185 -24.43 -12.57 7.51
CA ARG A 185 -25.63 -12.74 6.69
C ARG A 185 -25.50 -13.90 5.71
N MET A 186 -26.50 -14.78 5.69
CA MET A 186 -26.55 -15.97 4.84
C MET A 186 -26.48 -15.64 3.34
N GLU A 187 -27.07 -14.52 2.92
CA GLU A 187 -26.99 -14.04 1.54
C GLU A 187 -25.58 -13.56 1.12
N CYS A 188 -24.62 -13.58 2.04
CA CYS A 188 -23.21 -13.26 1.81
C CYS A 188 -22.30 -14.48 2.07
N ASP A 189 -22.84 -15.71 2.12
CA ASP A 189 -22.03 -16.92 2.32
C ASP A 189 -21.13 -17.22 1.12
N TRP A 190 -19.82 -17.27 1.37
CA TRP A 190 -18.81 -17.50 0.34
C TRP A 190 -18.67 -18.95 -0.08
N SER A 191 -19.29 -19.87 0.66
CA SER A 191 -19.43 -21.23 0.18
C SER A 191 -20.45 -21.36 -0.97
N ASP A 192 -21.29 -20.34 -1.18
CA ASP A 192 -22.25 -20.29 -2.28
C ASP A 192 -21.59 -19.75 -3.57
N PRO A 193 -21.57 -20.53 -4.66
CA PRO A 193 -21.04 -20.08 -5.95
C PRO A 193 -21.72 -18.83 -6.52
N ASN A 194 -22.99 -18.57 -6.24
CA ASN A 194 -23.69 -17.38 -6.72
C ASN A 194 -23.15 -16.10 -6.04
N VAL A 195 -22.88 -16.18 -4.74
CA VAL A 195 -22.31 -15.06 -3.96
C VAL A 195 -20.91 -14.72 -4.48
N ILE A 196 -20.05 -15.71 -4.66
CA ILE A 196 -18.67 -15.50 -5.14
C ILE A 196 -18.62 -15.12 -6.62
N MET A 197 -19.18 -15.95 -7.50
CA MET A 197 -18.96 -15.81 -8.95
C MET A 197 -19.78 -14.68 -9.57
N ARG A 198 -21.01 -14.42 -9.08
CA ARG A 198 -21.91 -13.41 -9.67
C ARG A 198 -21.91 -12.08 -8.91
N GLY A 199 -21.58 -12.11 -7.62
CA GLY A 199 -21.48 -10.92 -6.76
C GLY A 199 -20.05 -10.46 -6.55
N GLY A 200 -19.24 -11.28 -5.88
CA GLY A 200 -17.85 -10.99 -5.50
C GLY A 200 -16.95 -10.65 -6.69
N THR A 201 -16.64 -11.64 -7.51
CA THR A 201 -15.72 -11.51 -8.65
C THR A 201 -16.13 -10.38 -9.58
N ARG A 202 -17.43 -10.20 -9.82
CA ARG A 202 -17.95 -9.08 -10.62
C ARG A 202 -17.55 -7.71 -10.06
N ARG A 203 -17.60 -7.50 -8.74
CA ARG A 203 -17.15 -6.24 -8.11
C ARG A 203 -15.64 -6.02 -8.27
N ALA A 204 -14.84 -7.07 -8.10
CA ALA A 204 -13.40 -7.01 -8.32
C ALA A 204 -13.06 -6.63 -9.76
N VAL A 205 -13.70 -7.26 -10.75
CA VAL A 205 -13.51 -6.98 -12.18
C VAL A 205 -14.00 -5.59 -12.54
N ASN A 206 -15.22 -5.21 -12.12
CA ASN A 206 -15.74 -3.86 -12.37
C ASN A 206 -14.78 -2.80 -11.84
N ARG A 207 -14.21 -3.03 -10.66
CA ARG A 207 -13.24 -2.11 -10.10
C ARG A 207 -11.93 -2.08 -10.88
N ALA A 208 -11.38 -3.24 -11.25
CA ALA A 208 -10.21 -3.32 -12.11
C ALA A 208 -10.44 -2.58 -13.43
N PHE A 209 -11.64 -2.68 -14.02
CA PHE A 209 -12.00 -1.97 -15.25
C PHE A 209 -12.06 -0.45 -15.07
N GLN A 210 -12.58 0.03 -13.95
CA GLN A 210 -12.59 1.47 -13.65
C GLN A 210 -11.16 2.02 -13.48
N GLU A 211 -10.27 1.22 -12.90
CA GLU A 211 -8.87 1.60 -12.64
C GLU A 211 -7.93 1.37 -13.83
N ARG A 212 -8.35 0.68 -14.89
CA ARG A 212 -7.44 0.31 -15.99
C ARG A 212 -6.80 1.50 -16.70
N ILE A 213 -7.49 2.65 -16.70
CA ILE A 213 -7.02 3.93 -17.27
C ILE A 213 -6.27 4.82 -16.28
N ASN A 214 -6.18 4.40 -15.01
CA ASN A 214 -5.41 5.08 -13.99
C ASN A 214 -3.99 4.51 -14.01
N PRO A 215 -2.97 5.31 -14.38
CA PRO A 215 -1.58 4.83 -14.43
C PRO A 215 -0.97 4.57 -13.05
N THR A 216 -1.53 5.20 -12.01
CA THR A 216 -1.09 4.98 -10.63
C THR A 216 -1.68 3.71 -10.04
N ALA A 217 -2.71 3.13 -10.67
CA ALA A 217 -3.33 1.91 -10.17
C ALA A 217 -2.40 0.70 -10.32
N VAL A 218 -2.09 0.07 -9.20
CA VAL A 218 -1.25 -1.14 -9.14
C VAL A 218 -2.05 -2.43 -8.91
N GLY A 219 -3.35 -2.33 -8.65
CA GLY A 219 -4.20 -3.50 -8.47
C GLY A 219 -5.49 -3.25 -7.70
N VAL A 220 -6.04 -4.34 -7.16
CA VAL A 220 -7.31 -4.36 -6.43
C VAL A 220 -7.14 -5.13 -5.12
N HIS A 221 -7.51 -4.47 -4.02
CA HIS A 221 -7.63 -5.04 -2.69
C HIS A 221 -9.07 -5.47 -2.43
N PHE A 222 -9.26 -6.75 -2.14
CA PHE A 222 -10.55 -7.43 -2.22
C PHE A 222 -11.45 -7.19 -1.02
N TYR A 223 -11.03 -7.58 0.18
CA TYR A 223 -11.88 -7.59 1.36
C TYR A 223 -11.15 -7.07 2.59
N ASP A 224 -11.93 -6.46 3.48
CA ASP A 224 -11.58 -6.29 4.88
C ASP A 224 -12.18 -7.46 5.66
N GLU A 225 -11.40 -8.01 6.59
CA GLU A 225 -11.84 -9.06 7.51
C GLU A 225 -12.72 -10.21 6.90
N PRO A 226 -12.21 -10.95 5.89
CA PRO A 226 -12.96 -11.97 5.16
C PRO A 226 -13.24 -13.27 5.94
N GLY A 227 -14.48 -13.51 6.42
CA GLY A 227 -14.86 -14.77 7.08
C GLY A 227 -16.02 -15.52 6.41
N LEU A 228 -16.06 -16.85 6.58
CA LEU A 228 -17.25 -17.67 6.28
C LEU A 228 -18.39 -17.35 7.27
N THR A 229 -19.64 -17.54 6.82
CA THR A 229 -20.81 -17.16 7.63
C THR A 229 -21.20 -18.20 8.67
N TRP A 230 -22.06 -17.78 9.60
CA TRP A 230 -22.75 -18.62 10.58
C TRP A 230 -24.25 -18.64 10.26
N TRP A 231 -24.98 -19.64 10.77
CA TRP A 231 -26.43 -19.75 10.54
C TRP A 231 -27.15 -20.34 11.76
N GLU A 232 -28.44 -20.02 11.90
CA GLU A 232 -29.30 -20.69 12.88
C GLU A 232 -29.67 -22.08 12.38
N ASP A 233 -29.13 -23.11 13.03
CA ASP A 233 -29.44 -24.49 12.71
C ASP A 233 -30.91 -24.80 13.07
N PRO A 234 -31.72 -25.33 12.14
CA PRO A 234 -33.17 -25.45 12.31
C PRO A 234 -33.56 -26.54 13.33
N GLU A 235 -32.68 -27.50 13.60
CA GLU A 235 -32.90 -28.62 14.52
C GLU A 235 -32.57 -28.21 15.96
N THR A 236 -31.44 -27.53 16.14
CA THR A 236 -30.88 -27.17 17.45
C THR A 236 -31.19 -25.74 17.89
N LYS A 237 -31.60 -24.88 16.96
CA LYS A 237 -31.84 -23.44 17.15
C LYS A 237 -30.62 -22.63 17.61
N GLN A 238 -29.42 -23.19 17.42
CA GLN A 238 -28.17 -22.51 17.74
C GLN A 238 -27.59 -21.82 16.51
N THR A 239 -27.06 -20.61 16.68
CA THR A 239 -26.25 -19.96 15.65
C THR A 239 -24.86 -20.56 15.65
N VAL A 240 -24.52 -21.30 14.59
CA VAL A 240 -23.28 -22.08 14.50
C VAL A 240 -22.59 -21.89 13.14
N PRO A 241 -21.25 -22.06 13.07
CA PRO A 241 -20.52 -22.07 11.81
C PRO A 241 -20.59 -23.42 11.08
N HIS A 242 -21.38 -24.38 11.58
CA HIS A 242 -21.41 -25.76 11.08
C HIS A 242 -22.70 -26.05 10.33
N MET A 243 -22.68 -27.01 9.40
CA MET A 243 -23.87 -27.47 8.67
C MET A 243 -24.57 -26.39 7.84
N VAL A 244 -23.86 -25.31 7.48
CA VAL A 244 -24.40 -24.25 6.61
C VAL A 244 -24.88 -24.89 5.29
N PRO A 245 -26.11 -24.60 4.80
CA PRO A 245 -26.71 -25.33 3.69
C PRO A 245 -25.85 -25.41 2.41
N ALA A 246 -25.21 -24.31 2.02
CA ALA A 246 -24.34 -24.28 0.84
C ALA A 246 -23.07 -25.13 1.03
N GLN A 247 -22.46 -25.12 2.22
CA GLN A 247 -21.33 -25.99 2.56
C GLN A 247 -21.72 -27.48 2.50
N VAL A 248 -22.90 -27.84 3.04
CA VAL A 248 -23.40 -29.22 3.01
C VAL A 248 -23.66 -29.69 1.58
N ALA A 249 -24.27 -28.83 0.75
CA ALA A 249 -24.52 -29.13 -0.66
C ALA A 249 -23.20 -29.35 -1.43
N ALA A 250 -22.20 -28.48 -1.20
CA ALA A 250 -20.88 -28.61 -1.80
C ALA A 250 -20.15 -29.89 -1.35
N TYR A 251 -20.23 -30.26 -0.06
CA TYR A 251 -19.60 -31.48 0.46
C TYR A 251 -20.22 -32.73 -0.16
N ARG A 252 -21.57 -32.77 -0.25
CA ARG A 252 -22.28 -33.87 -0.91
C ARG A 252 -21.87 -33.99 -2.37
N GLY A 253 -21.71 -32.87 -3.07
CA GLY A 253 -21.23 -32.84 -4.44
C GLY A 253 -19.79 -33.38 -4.59
N ALA A 254 -18.90 -33.05 -3.65
CA ALA A 254 -17.50 -33.45 -3.70
C ALA A 254 -17.27 -34.92 -3.33
N PHE A 255 -17.98 -35.44 -2.32
CA PHE A 255 -17.71 -36.76 -1.74
C PHE A 255 -18.83 -37.80 -1.96
N GLY A 256 -19.97 -37.41 -2.54
CA GLY A 256 -21.11 -38.30 -2.74
C GLY A 256 -21.80 -38.77 -1.45
N ALA A 257 -21.46 -38.17 -0.31
CA ALA A 257 -21.94 -38.55 1.02
C ALA A 257 -22.35 -37.32 1.85
N GLN A 258 -23.18 -37.53 2.88
CA GLN A 258 -23.52 -36.48 3.84
C GLN A 258 -22.37 -36.26 4.82
N PRO A 259 -22.07 -35.00 5.20
CA PRO A 259 -21.19 -34.74 6.33
C PRO A 259 -21.84 -35.24 7.64
N LEU A 260 -21.02 -35.65 8.61
CA LEU A 260 -21.49 -35.98 9.95
C LEU A 260 -22.00 -34.71 10.63
N ARG A 261 -23.22 -34.71 11.18
CA ARG A 261 -23.75 -33.53 11.86
C ARG A 261 -22.95 -33.26 13.14
N TYR A 262 -22.73 -31.98 13.43
CA TYR A 262 -21.94 -31.55 14.59
C TYR A 262 -22.55 -32.02 15.93
N ASN A 263 -23.89 -32.06 16.03
CA ASN A 263 -24.61 -32.54 17.21
C ASN A 263 -24.65 -34.08 17.35
N GLN A 264 -24.05 -34.81 16.41
CA GLN A 264 -23.96 -36.28 16.41
C GLN A 264 -22.52 -36.79 16.55
N VAL A 265 -21.55 -35.89 16.66
CA VAL A 265 -20.15 -36.26 16.87
C VAL A 265 -20.01 -36.83 18.28
N ASP A 266 -19.47 -38.04 18.37
CA ASP A 266 -19.12 -38.66 19.63
C ASP A 266 -17.58 -38.63 19.73
N PRO A 267 -16.99 -37.86 20.65
CA PRO A 267 -15.53 -37.77 20.78
C PRO A 267 -14.89 -39.11 21.16
N ALA A 268 -15.65 -40.06 21.72
CA ALA A 268 -15.15 -41.40 22.03
C ALA A 268 -15.15 -42.35 20.82
N ASN A 269 -15.80 -41.97 19.71
CA ASN A 269 -15.86 -42.78 18.49
C ASN A 269 -14.80 -42.31 17.46
N PRO A 270 -13.74 -43.11 17.20
CA PRO A 270 -12.66 -42.71 16.30
C PRO A 270 -13.12 -42.37 14.88
N GLU A 271 -14.15 -43.04 14.37
CA GLU A 271 -14.68 -42.78 13.03
C GLU A 271 -15.46 -41.44 12.98
N HIS A 272 -16.14 -41.07 14.07
CA HIS A 272 -16.81 -39.77 14.15
C HIS A 272 -15.78 -38.63 14.15
N VAL A 273 -14.73 -38.76 14.97
CA VAL A 273 -13.62 -37.80 15.03
C VAL A 273 -12.93 -37.66 13.67
N ARG A 274 -12.62 -38.78 13.00
CA ARG A 274 -12.00 -38.79 11.66
C ARG A 274 -12.85 -38.05 10.63
N ARG A 275 -14.16 -38.36 10.55
CA ARG A 275 -15.08 -37.71 9.61
C ARG A 275 -15.29 -36.22 9.92
N TRP A 276 -15.31 -35.84 11.20
CA TRP A 276 -15.38 -34.44 11.59
C TRP A 276 -14.11 -33.67 11.20
N ALA A 277 -12.94 -34.26 11.42
CA ALA A 277 -11.67 -33.65 11.05
C ALA A 277 -11.52 -33.47 9.53
N GLU A 278 -12.05 -34.41 8.73
CA GLU A 278 -12.14 -34.29 7.26
C GLU A 278 -13.02 -33.09 6.86
N TRP A 279 -14.21 -32.96 7.46
CA TRP A 279 -15.10 -31.81 7.25
C TRP A 279 -14.44 -30.48 7.61
N ALA A 280 -13.85 -30.40 8.81
CA ALA A 280 -13.22 -29.18 9.32
C ALA A 280 -12.09 -28.70 8.40
N ARG A 281 -11.23 -29.60 7.93
CA ARG A 281 -10.13 -29.26 7.02
C ARG A 281 -10.62 -28.91 5.60
N TRP A 282 -11.60 -29.65 5.08
CA TRP A 282 -12.15 -29.37 3.74
C TRP A 282 -12.76 -27.97 3.64
N LYS A 283 -13.49 -27.53 4.68
CA LYS A 283 -14.12 -26.20 4.74
C LYS A 283 -13.12 -25.05 4.55
N LEU A 284 -11.87 -25.21 4.97
CA LEU A 284 -10.80 -24.19 4.82
C LEU A 284 -10.46 -23.89 3.34
N GLY A 285 -10.87 -24.75 2.41
CA GLY A 285 -10.62 -24.58 0.97
C GLY A 285 -11.47 -23.49 0.30
N PHE A 286 -12.60 -23.09 0.88
CA PHE A 286 -13.55 -22.17 0.24
C PHE A 286 -12.98 -20.78 -0.01
N MET A 287 -12.24 -20.21 0.95
CA MET A 287 -11.67 -18.87 0.81
C MET A 287 -10.64 -18.81 -0.31
N ASP A 288 -9.73 -19.79 -0.40
CA ASP A 288 -8.75 -19.87 -1.49
C ASP A 288 -9.41 -20.02 -2.87
N ALA A 289 -10.53 -20.75 -2.96
CA ALA A 289 -11.29 -20.84 -4.20
C ALA A 289 -11.87 -19.48 -4.61
N ALA A 290 -12.42 -18.71 -3.66
CA ALA A 290 -12.91 -17.35 -3.92
C ALA A 290 -11.79 -16.40 -4.38
N TRP A 291 -10.62 -16.47 -3.75
CA TRP A 291 -9.43 -15.69 -4.13
C TRP A 291 -8.96 -15.96 -5.54
N LYS A 292 -8.94 -17.23 -5.96
CA LYS A 292 -8.55 -17.62 -7.32
C LYS A 292 -9.50 -17.04 -8.37
N ASP A 293 -10.80 -17.10 -8.15
CA ASP A 293 -11.79 -16.58 -9.11
C ASP A 293 -11.72 -15.04 -9.20
N ALA A 294 -11.64 -14.35 -8.07
CA ALA A 294 -11.51 -12.88 -8.03
C ALA A 294 -10.19 -12.41 -8.68
N LYS A 295 -9.06 -13.03 -8.35
CA LYS A 295 -7.75 -12.76 -8.96
C LYS A 295 -7.77 -12.99 -10.46
N PHE A 296 -8.35 -14.11 -10.90
CA PHE A 296 -8.49 -14.41 -12.32
C PHE A 296 -9.24 -13.29 -13.05
N GLY A 297 -10.34 -12.79 -12.47
CA GLY A 297 -11.06 -11.63 -13.00
C GLY A 297 -10.19 -10.37 -13.15
N VAL A 298 -9.42 -10.02 -12.12
CA VAL A 298 -8.56 -8.82 -12.12
C VAL A 298 -7.44 -8.92 -13.17
N VAL A 299 -6.69 -10.02 -13.16
CA VAL A 299 -5.56 -10.26 -14.07
C VAL A 299 -6.03 -10.30 -15.53
N TRP A 300 -7.29 -10.70 -15.76
CA TRP A 300 -7.89 -10.68 -17.09
C TRP A 300 -8.18 -9.27 -17.62
N THR A 301 -8.42 -8.30 -16.74
CA THR A 301 -8.57 -6.90 -17.13
C THR A 301 -7.21 -6.27 -17.41
N ARG A 302 -6.24 -6.49 -16.51
CA ARG A 302 -4.86 -6.02 -16.64
C ARG A 302 -3.90 -7.06 -16.02
N PRO A 303 -3.03 -7.70 -16.82
CA PRO A 303 -2.17 -8.78 -16.32
C PRO A 303 -1.20 -8.38 -15.21
N ASP A 304 -0.86 -7.10 -15.14
CA ASP A 304 0.09 -6.53 -14.19
C ASP A 304 -0.57 -6.06 -12.88
N PHE A 305 -1.90 -6.10 -12.78
CA PHE A 305 -2.61 -5.75 -11.56
C PHE A 305 -2.41 -6.80 -10.46
N LEU A 306 -2.01 -6.30 -9.29
CA LEU A 306 -1.92 -7.09 -8.07
C LEU A 306 -3.31 -7.34 -7.47
N SER A 307 -3.44 -8.46 -6.78
CA SER A 307 -4.62 -8.84 -6.01
C SER A 307 -4.19 -9.15 -4.59
N LEU A 308 -4.85 -8.58 -3.59
CA LEU A 308 -4.58 -8.89 -2.19
C LEU A 308 -5.84 -8.73 -1.34
N THR A 309 -5.80 -9.21 -0.10
CA THR A 309 -6.90 -9.10 0.87
C THR A 309 -6.34 -9.07 2.28
N GLN A 310 -7.02 -8.41 3.22
CA GLN A 310 -6.68 -8.50 4.64
C GLN A 310 -6.97 -9.91 5.14
N SER A 311 -5.97 -10.66 5.63
CA SER A 311 -6.18 -12.06 6.04
C SER A 311 -5.39 -12.47 7.28
N GLN A 312 -4.30 -11.76 7.60
CA GLN A 312 -3.37 -12.19 8.65
C GLN A 312 -3.92 -12.11 10.08
N TYR A 313 -5.03 -11.40 10.33
CA TYR A 313 -5.64 -11.34 11.67
C TYR A 313 -6.44 -12.62 12.02
N GLY A 314 -6.85 -13.41 11.02
CA GLY A 314 -7.92 -14.40 11.21
C GLY A 314 -7.48 -15.80 11.66
N TRP A 315 -6.17 -16.11 11.76
CA TRP A 315 -5.69 -17.49 12.02
C TRP A 315 -6.19 -18.11 13.34
N THR A 316 -6.66 -17.29 14.28
CA THR A 316 -7.32 -17.79 15.50
C THR A 316 -8.73 -18.34 15.21
N ALA A 317 -9.42 -17.85 14.19
CA ALA A 317 -10.82 -18.15 13.85
C ALA A 317 -10.95 -19.36 12.91
N PHE A 318 -10.42 -20.53 13.33
CA PHE A 318 -10.26 -21.68 12.43
C PHE A 318 -11.56 -22.24 11.86
N THR A 319 -12.71 -21.98 12.49
CA THR A 319 -14.02 -22.37 11.96
C THR A 319 -14.56 -21.44 10.91
N ASP A 320 -14.04 -20.22 10.80
CA ASP A 320 -14.51 -19.18 9.88
C ASP A 320 -13.84 -19.30 8.49
N GLY A 321 -13.17 -20.43 8.23
CA GLY A 321 -12.43 -20.68 6.99
C GLY A 321 -10.98 -20.17 7.05
N TYR A 322 -10.60 -19.50 8.14
CA TYR A 322 -9.24 -19.06 8.35
C TYR A 322 -8.34 -20.21 8.75
N TYR A 323 -7.26 -20.38 8.02
CA TYR A 323 -6.12 -21.16 8.44
C TYR A 323 -4.87 -20.51 7.84
N PHE A 324 -3.70 -20.92 8.30
CA PHE A 324 -2.46 -20.43 7.70
C PHE A 324 -2.47 -20.65 6.19
N ASN A 325 -1.87 -19.73 5.43
CA ASN A 325 -1.83 -19.79 3.97
C ASN A 325 -3.21 -19.68 3.29
N VAL A 326 -4.18 -18.99 3.92
CA VAL A 326 -5.52 -18.74 3.32
C VAL A 326 -5.43 -17.88 2.05
N VAL A 327 -4.38 -17.07 1.90
CA VAL A 327 -4.11 -16.22 0.73
C VAL A 327 -3.07 -16.82 -0.21
N ARG A 328 -2.87 -18.15 -0.19
CA ARG A 328 -1.85 -18.83 -0.98
C ARG A 328 -1.89 -18.53 -2.48
N SER A 329 -3.06 -18.22 -3.01
CA SER A 329 -3.28 -17.92 -4.43
C SER A 329 -3.03 -16.45 -4.80
N LEU A 330 -2.93 -15.56 -3.82
CA LEU A 330 -2.70 -14.13 -4.03
C LEU A 330 -1.20 -13.81 -4.13
N PRO A 331 -0.79 -12.85 -4.97
CA PRO A 331 0.61 -12.44 -5.14
C PRO A 331 1.21 -11.72 -3.92
N VAL A 332 0.38 -11.12 -3.06
CA VAL A 332 0.82 -10.34 -1.90
C VAL A 332 0.02 -10.78 -0.68
N ILE A 333 0.72 -11.03 0.42
CA ILE A 333 0.10 -11.27 1.72
C ILE A 333 -0.20 -9.91 2.34
N SER A 334 -1.42 -9.76 2.84
CA SER A 334 -1.84 -8.53 3.51
C SER A 334 -2.72 -8.84 4.70
N GLY A 335 -2.71 -7.94 5.66
CA GLY A 335 -3.47 -8.07 6.89
C GLY A 335 -3.15 -6.93 7.83
N HIS A 336 -3.85 -6.94 8.96
CA HIS A 336 -3.63 -5.98 10.03
C HIS A 336 -3.32 -6.68 11.35
N GLY A 337 -2.76 -5.89 12.26
CA GLY A 337 -2.55 -6.18 13.65
C GLY A 337 -3.82 -6.59 14.34
N GLY A 338 -3.70 -7.53 15.28
CA GLY A 338 -4.64 -7.53 16.38
C GLY A 338 -4.55 -6.18 17.09
N TYR A 339 -5.70 -5.63 17.45
CA TYR A 339 -5.82 -4.32 18.10
C TYR A 339 -4.97 -4.23 19.39
N HIS A 340 -4.32 -3.09 19.67
CA HIS A 340 -3.45 -2.96 20.85
C HIS A 340 -4.20 -2.80 22.19
N ASP A 341 -5.52 -2.83 22.18
CA ASP A 341 -6.39 -2.96 23.35
C ASP A 341 -6.84 -4.41 23.57
N PHE A 342 -6.41 -5.33 22.71
CA PHE A 342 -6.71 -6.74 22.76
C PHE A 342 -5.48 -7.57 23.17
N TRP A 343 -5.71 -8.57 24.03
CA TRP A 343 -4.77 -9.62 24.40
C TRP A 343 -3.36 -9.15 24.81
N LEU A 344 -2.38 -9.19 23.90
CA LEU A 344 -0.98 -8.80 24.18
C LEU A 344 -0.69 -7.29 24.07
N ASN A 345 -1.72 -6.46 23.93
CA ASN A 345 -1.65 -5.01 23.76
C ASN A 345 -0.60 -4.58 22.71
N LEU A 346 0.47 -3.88 23.11
CA LEU A 346 1.51 -3.35 22.20
C LEU A 346 2.29 -4.43 21.43
N PHE A 347 2.31 -5.67 21.90
CA PHE A 347 2.93 -6.81 21.19
C PHE A 347 1.96 -7.54 20.27
N ASN A 348 0.66 -7.22 20.36
CA ASN A 348 -0.37 -7.91 19.62
C ASN A 348 -0.17 -7.80 18.08
N PRO A 349 0.20 -6.62 17.52
CA PRO A 349 0.48 -6.52 16.09
C PRO A 349 1.61 -7.44 15.61
N SER A 350 2.77 -7.42 16.28
CA SER A 350 3.89 -8.29 15.87
C SER A 350 3.61 -9.77 16.12
N PHE A 351 2.85 -10.10 17.17
CA PHE A 351 2.43 -11.48 17.44
C PHE A 351 1.55 -12.02 16.31
N PHE A 352 0.49 -11.30 15.93
CA PHE A 352 -0.40 -11.72 14.85
C PHE A 352 0.35 -11.83 13.51
N LEU A 353 1.26 -10.89 13.22
CA LEU A 353 2.13 -10.94 12.05
C LEU A 353 3.00 -12.20 12.03
N GLU A 354 3.81 -12.42 13.06
CA GLU A 354 4.78 -13.52 13.12
C GLU A 354 4.09 -14.89 13.09
N MET A 355 2.90 -15.00 13.69
CA MET A 355 2.07 -16.19 13.56
C MET A 355 1.64 -16.38 12.10
N ALA A 356 0.97 -15.39 11.51
CA ALA A 356 0.33 -15.51 10.20
C ALA A 356 1.28 -15.78 9.02
N LEU A 357 2.59 -15.58 9.19
CA LEU A 357 3.59 -15.83 8.14
C LEU A 357 3.90 -17.31 7.89
N ALA A 358 3.40 -18.24 8.72
CA ALA A 358 3.65 -19.67 8.53
C ALA A 358 3.28 -20.11 7.09
N ARG A 359 4.17 -20.90 6.48
CA ARG A 359 4.10 -21.42 5.09
C ARG A 359 4.19 -20.43 3.93
N ASP A 360 4.15 -19.12 4.17
CA ASP A 360 3.92 -18.11 3.12
C ASP A 360 5.09 -17.11 2.96
N MET A 361 6.24 -17.42 3.58
CA MET A 361 7.42 -16.55 3.75
C MET A 361 8.15 -16.12 2.46
N SER A 362 7.77 -16.63 1.29
CA SER A 362 8.41 -16.27 0.01
C SER A 362 7.69 -15.15 -0.75
N LYS A 363 6.51 -14.74 -0.27
CA LYS A 363 5.72 -13.68 -0.90
C LYS A 363 5.92 -12.37 -0.17
N PRO A 364 5.80 -11.24 -0.89
CA PRO A 364 5.81 -9.94 -0.23
C PRO A 364 4.66 -9.83 0.78
N CYS A 365 4.97 -9.30 1.96
CA CYS A 365 4.00 -9.08 3.03
C CYS A 365 3.81 -7.57 3.28
N TRP A 366 2.58 -7.07 3.12
CA TRP A 366 2.20 -5.68 3.37
C TRP A 366 1.27 -5.63 4.59
N TYR A 367 1.75 -5.10 5.70
CA TYR A 367 1.09 -5.25 6.98
C TYR A 367 0.64 -3.93 7.59
N LEU A 368 -0.53 -3.91 8.23
CA LEU A 368 -1.03 -2.76 8.98
C LEU A 368 -0.90 -3.02 10.50
N PRO A 369 0.06 -2.43 11.24
CA PRO A 369 0.24 -2.76 12.65
C PRO A 369 -0.84 -2.20 13.59
N CYS A 370 -1.26 -0.96 13.37
CA CYS A 370 -2.08 -0.19 14.31
C CYS A 370 -3.49 0.10 13.74
N TRP A 371 -4.43 0.51 14.61
CA TRP A 371 -5.80 0.88 14.16
C TRP A 371 -6.35 2.18 14.77
N TYR A 372 -6.14 2.50 16.05
CA TYR A 372 -6.93 3.52 16.76
C TYR A 372 -6.51 4.98 16.55
N GLU A 373 -7.48 5.92 16.51
CA GLU A 373 -7.27 7.37 16.29
C GLU A 373 -6.40 8.04 17.38
N ASN A 374 -6.45 7.53 18.61
CA ASN A 374 -5.73 8.09 19.77
C ASN A 374 -4.31 7.53 19.94
N THR A 375 -3.84 6.68 19.02
CA THR A 375 -2.48 6.13 19.04
C THR A 375 -1.47 7.27 19.06
N THR A 376 -0.56 7.27 20.03
CA THR A 376 0.50 8.28 20.15
C THR A 376 1.65 7.99 19.18
N SER A 377 2.51 8.99 18.93
CA SER A 377 3.71 8.77 18.11
C SER A 377 4.62 7.67 18.65
N ASP A 378 4.72 7.49 19.97
CA ASP A 378 5.58 6.46 20.57
C ASP A 378 4.98 5.06 20.45
N GLN A 379 3.65 4.93 20.62
CA GLN A 379 2.94 3.67 20.40
C GLN A 379 3.06 3.24 18.93
N LEU A 380 2.82 4.15 17.99
CA LEU A 380 3.00 3.88 16.57
C LEU A 380 4.45 3.50 16.24
N ARG A 381 5.43 4.24 16.78
CA ARG A 381 6.86 3.96 16.62
C ARG A 381 7.18 2.53 17.07
N LEU A 382 6.70 2.12 18.24
CA LEU A 382 6.92 0.77 18.77
C LEU A 382 6.29 -0.30 17.88
N GLU A 383 5.00 -0.19 17.56
CA GLU A 383 4.27 -1.20 16.79
C GLU A 383 4.84 -1.35 15.37
N HIS A 384 5.19 -0.23 14.73
CA HIS A 384 5.83 -0.24 13.42
C HIS A 384 7.24 -0.86 13.49
N ASN A 385 8.05 -0.51 14.50
CA ASN A 385 9.39 -1.07 14.64
C ASN A 385 9.37 -2.57 14.99
N LEU A 386 8.43 -3.02 15.84
CA LEU A 386 8.24 -4.43 16.16
C LEU A 386 7.83 -5.27 14.95
N CYS A 387 7.04 -4.71 14.03
CA CYS A 387 6.67 -5.37 12.78
C CYS A 387 7.77 -5.28 11.72
N PHE A 388 8.44 -4.13 11.60
CA PHE A 388 9.53 -3.91 10.63
C PHE A 388 10.70 -4.86 10.87
N GLN A 389 11.08 -5.08 12.14
CA GLN A 389 12.16 -6.00 12.49
C GLN A 389 11.86 -7.46 12.09
N VAL A 390 10.61 -7.83 11.77
CA VAL A 390 10.25 -9.17 11.28
C VAL A 390 10.74 -9.39 9.84
N GLY A 391 11.07 -8.33 9.10
CA GLY A 391 11.64 -8.43 7.75
C GLY A 391 10.58 -8.53 6.65
N ILE A 392 9.48 -7.80 6.79
CA ILE A 392 8.40 -7.72 5.80
C ILE A 392 8.60 -6.56 4.82
N ASP A 393 8.04 -6.66 3.61
CA ASP A 393 8.24 -5.76 2.46
C ASP A 393 7.45 -4.44 2.49
N GLY A 394 6.47 -4.33 3.39
CA GLY A 394 5.66 -3.13 3.46
C GLY A 394 4.89 -2.95 4.76
N LEU A 395 4.70 -1.68 5.13
CA LEU A 395 3.93 -1.26 6.29
C LEU A 395 2.88 -0.23 5.91
N ALA A 396 1.72 -0.36 6.53
CA ALA A 396 0.57 0.51 6.34
C ALA A 396 0.24 1.32 7.59
N VAL A 397 -0.42 2.45 7.38
CA VAL A 397 -1.03 3.30 8.41
C VAL A 397 -2.56 3.25 8.24
N PRO A 398 -3.34 3.11 9.33
CA PRO A 398 -4.77 2.85 9.27
C PRO A 398 -5.57 4.12 8.91
N PRO A 399 -6.83 3.97 8.46
CA PRO A 399 -7.67 5.12 8.11
C PRO A 399 -7.85 6.15 9.24
N PRO A 400 -8.12 5.74 10.49
CA PRO A 400 -8.06 6.60 11.69
C PRO A 400 -6.84 7.50 11.84
N LEU A 401 -5.66 7.03 11.42
CA LEU A 401 -4.39 7.74 11.59
C LEU A 401 -3.92 8.40 10.30
N CYS A 402 -4.80 8.57 9.32
CA CYS A 402 -4.42 9.16 8.05
C CYS A 402 -4.14 10.68 8.18
N PRO A 403 -2.86 11.12 8.01
CA PRO A 403 -2.45 12.52 8.17
C PRO A 403 -3.00 13.46 7.07
N LEU A 404 -3.56 12.90 6.00
CA LEU A 404 -4.20 13.68 4.92
C LEU A 404 -5.61 14.16 5.31
N ALA A 405 -6.26 13.54 6.29
CA ALA A 405 -7.60 13.90 6.75
C ALA A 405 -7.57 14.88 7.93
N SER A 406 -6.59 14.74 8.84
CA SER A 406 -6.34 15.64 9.97
C SER A 406 -4.85 15.76 10.23
N ARG A 407 -4.36 17.00 10.42
CA ARG A 407 -2.95 17.28 10.73
C ARG A 407 -2.65 17.29 12.23
N ASN A 408 -3.68 17.26 13.08
CA ASN A 408 -3.55 17.34 14.54
C ASN A 408 -3.57 15.95 15.20
N LEU A 409 -3.08 14.92 14.50
CA LEU A 409 -3.06 13.55 15.00
C LEU A 409 -1.90 13.34 15.98
N PRO A 410 -2.11 12.69 17.14
CA PRO A 410 -1.02 12.40 18.09
C PRO A 410 0.13 11.56 17.50
N ALA A 411 -0.17 10.75 16.48
CA ALA A 411 0.77 9.89 15.77
C ALA A 411 1.49 10.53 14.56
N PHE A 412 1.19 11.80 14.21
CA PHE A 412 1.66 12.42 12.97
C PHE A 412 3.19 12.35 12.81
N ASP A 413 3.95 12.75 13.85
CA ASP A 413 5.40 12.75 13.80
C ASP A 413 5.97 11.32 13.73
N GLY A 414 5.38 10.37 14.46
CA GLY A 414 5.75 8.96 14.40
C GLY A 414 5.57 8.35 12.99
N ILE A 415 4.49 8.71 12.29
CA ILE A 415 4.24 8.21 10.91
C ILE A 415 5.36 8.64 9.97
N VAL A 416 5.69 9.93 9.96
CA VAL A 416 6.71 10.47 9.06
C VAL A 416 8.11 9.98 9.46
N GLU A 417 8.40 9.89 10.76
CA GLU A 417 9.65 9.32 11.28
C GLU A 417 9.86 7.88 10.77
N CYS A 418 8.89 7.00 11.02
CA CYS A 418 8.95 5.60 10.61
C CYS A 418 9.05 5.48 9.09
N ASN A 419 8.21 6.18 8.31
CA ASN A 419 8.24 6.13 6.86
C ASN A 419 9.62 6.52 6.29
N LYS A 420 10.28 7.57 6.82
CA LYS A 420 11.59 8.01 6.33
C LYS A 420 12.72 7.03 6.66
N ILE A 421 12.68 6.42 7.85
CA ILE A 421 13.66 5.39 8.22
C ILE A 421 13.47 4.15 7.33
N MET A 422 12.22 3.69 7.19
CA MET A 422 11.87 2.48 6.46
C MET A 422 12.04 2.64 4.94
N ALA A 423 11.85 3.84 4.38
CA ALA A 423 12.15 4.12 2.98
C ALA A 423 13.62 3.85 2.63
N ARG A 424 14.54 4.12 3.56
CA ARG A 424 16.00 4.01 3.38
C ARG A 424 16.49 2.59 3.64
N LEU A 425 16.06 2.01 4.75
CA LEU A 425 16.54 0.70 5.23
C LEU A 425 15.70 -0.46 4.68
N GLY A 426 14.39 -0.30 4.57
CA GLY A 426 13.46 -1.34 4.14
C GLY A 426 13.76 -2.04 2.80
N PRO A 427 14.39 -1.39 1.79
CA PRO A 427 14.80 -2.08 0.56
C PRO A 427 15.69 -3.32 0.76
N VAL A 428 16.34 -3.50 1.92
CA VAL A 428 17.07 -4.74 2.21
C VAL A 428 16.14 -5.95 2.25
N PHE A 429 14.91 -5.79 2.74
CA PHE A 429 13.92 -6.87 2.85
C PHE A 429 13.30 -7.24 1.51
N THR A 430 13.27 -6.31 0.54
CA THR A 430 12.79 -6.63 -0.82
C THR A 430 13.82 -7.40 -1.65
N SER A 431 15.07 -7.50 -1.16
CA SER A 431 16.18 -8.21 -1.81
C SER A 431 16.58 -9.48 -1.05
N MET A 432 16.37 -9.50 0.26
CA MET A 432 16.73 -10.59 1.15
C MET A 432 15.57 -11.60 1.27
N PRO A 433 15.81 -12.92 1.15
CA PRO A 433 14.80 -13.90 1.49
C PRO A 433 14.54 -13.89 3.00
N TYR A 434 13.30 -14.17 3.40
CA TYR A 434 12.91 -14.25 4.81
C TYR A 434 13.77 -15.27 5.58
N ALA A 435 14.32 -14.86 6.73
CA ALA A 435 15.14 -15.71 7.59
C ALA A 435 14.27 -16.48 8.60
N ARG A 436 14.31 -17.81 8.55
CA ARG A 436 13.64 -18.66 9.54
C ARG A 436 14.42 -18.70 10.85
N ALA A 437 13.72 -18.53 11.97
CA ALA A 437 14.34 -18.57 13.29
C ALA A 437 14.73 -20.00 13.67
N PRO A 438 15.81 -20.20 14.44
CA PRO A 438 16.19 -21.55 14.91
C PRO A 438 15.17 -22.16 15.89
N VAL A 439 14.29 -21.35 16.48
CA VAL A 439 13.23 -21.81 17.40
C VAL A 439 11.87 -21.63 16.72
N ALA A 440 11.08 -22.70 16.73
CA ALA A 440 9.72 -22.72 16.19
C ALA A 440 8.67 -22.78 17.30
N LEU A 441 7.49 -22.21 17.04
CA LEU A 441 6.31 -22.33 17.90
C LEU A 441 5.21 -23.05 17.12
N LEU A 442 4.78 -24.22 17.61
CA LEU A 442 3.78 -25.02 16.92
C LEU A 442 2.38 -24.49 17.21
N TYR A 443 1.65 -24.06 16.18
CA TYR A 443 0.19 -23.98 16.20
C TYR A 443 -0.37 -25.30 15.68
N SER A 444 -1.24 -25.96 16.45
CA SER A 444 -1.80 -27.25 16.04
C SER A 444 -3.31 -27.18 15.76
N LEU A 445 -3.68 -27.38 14.50
CA LEU A 445 -5.08 -27.52 14.11
C LEU A 445 -5.65 -28.86 14.56
N SER A 446 -4.86 -29.94 14.54
CA SER A 446 -5.31 -31.25 15.03
C SER A 446 -5.72 -31.20 16.50
N HIS A 447 -4.98 -30.45 17.34
CA HIS A 447 -5.39 -30.18 18.72
C HIS A 447 -6.74 -29.46 18.79
N LEU A 448 -6.89 -28.33 18.10
CA LEU A 448 -8.11 -27.51 18.16
C LEU A 448 -9.35 -28.25 17.64
N VAL A 449 -9.20 -29.02 16.56
CA VAL A 449 -10.26 -29.87 16.01
C VAL A 449 -10.61 -30.98 17.00
N HIS A 450 -9.63 -31.58 17.68
CA HIS A 450 -9.88 -32.57 18.72
C HIS A 450 -10.67 -31.99 19.89
N VAL A 451 -10.27 -30.82 20.41
CA VAL A 451 -11.03 -30.10 21.46
C VAL A 451 -12.46 -29.80 20.99
N GLN A 452 -12.63 -29.36 19.75
CA GLN A 452 -13.95 -29.09 19.18
C GLN A 452 -14.87 -30.32 19.14
N THR A 453 -14.33 -31.54 18.98
CA THR A 453 -15.17 -32.75 19.05
C THR A 453 -15.80 -32.97 20.43
N GLY A 454 -15.19 -32.43 21.49
CA GLY A 454 -15.74 -32.45 22.85
C GLY A 454 -16.60 -31.22 23.17
N ASP A 455 -16.30 -30.07 22.57
CA ASP A 455 -17.10 -28.83 22.69
C ASP A 455 -17.28 -28.13 21.33
N MET A 456 -18.46 -28.31 20.73
CA MET A 456 -18.80 -27.72 19.43
C MET A 456 -18.94 -26.19 19.44
N LYS A 457 -18.81 -25.53 20.61
CA LYS A 457 -18.71 -24.07 20.70
C LYS A 457 -17.28 -23.56 20.53
N MET A 458 -16.31 -24.47 20.46
CA MET A 458 -14.90 -24.13 20.25
C MET A 458 -14.65 -23.71 18.80
N ASN A 459 -14.62 -22.40 18.57
CA ASN A 459 -14.51 -21.78 17.24
C ASN A 459 -13.24 -20.93 17.06
N TYR A 460 -12.66 -20.44 18.17
CA TYR A 460 -11.51 -19.54 18.17
C TYR A 460 -10.40 -20.09 19.04
N ALA A 461 -9.19 -20.24 18.50
CA ALA A 461 -8.02 -20.77 19.21
C ALA A 461 -7.77 -20.09 20.57
N GLY A 462 -8.00 -18.78 20.67
CA GLY A 462 -7.84 -18.03 21.93
C GLY A 462 -8.77 -18.46 23.08
N ASN A 463 -9.87 -19.15 22.78
CA ASN A 463 -10.78 -19.70 23.80
C ASN A 463 -10.23 -20.98 24.43
N ASP A 464 -9.26 -21.63 23.78
CA ASP A 464 -8.60 -22.81 24.29
C ASP A 464 -7.27 -22.48 24.98
N LYS A 465 -6.79 -23.40 25.82
CA LYS A 465 -5.52 -23.25 26.53
C LYS A 465 -4.32 -23.22 25.58
N HIS A 466 -4.33 -23.95 24.47
CA HIS A 466 -3.26 -23.93 23.48
C HIS A 466 -3.08 -22.51 22.93
N GLY A 467 -4.17 -21.89 22.47
CA GLY A 467 -4.15 -20.53 21.96
C GLY A 467 -3.63 -19.52 22.99
N ARG A 468 -4.04 -19.62 24.25
CA ARG A 468 -3.52 -18.76 25.34
C ARG A 468 -2.03 -18.99 25.62
N ALA A 469 -1.60 -20.24 25.67
CA ALA A 469 -0.22 -20.61 25.94
C ALA A 469 0.75 -20.16 24.83
N LEU A 470 0.30 -20.06 23.57
CA LEU A 470 1.09 -19.52 22.46
C LEU A 470 1.55 -18.08 22.71
N ALA A 471 0.66 -17.22 23.23
CA ALA A 471 1.00 -15.83 23.53
C ALA A 471 2.07 -15.72 24.62
N PHE A 472 1.94 -16.50 25.70
CA PHE A 472 2.95 -16.52 26.75
C PHE A 472 4.30 -17.07 26.25
N ALA A 473 4.27 -18.14 25.44
CA ALA A 473 5.48 -18.71 24.83
C ALA A 473 6.18 -17.70 23.91
N TYR A 474 5.41 -16.95 23.12
CA TYR A 474 5.92 -15.87 22.29
C TYR A 474 6.59 -14.76 23.12
N LEU A 475 5.91 -14.24 24.14
CA LEU A 475 6.49 -13.22 25.02
C LEU A 475 7.72 -13.73 25.77
N ALA A 476 7.71 -14.99 26.22
CA ALA A 476 8.84 -15.62 26.87
C ALA A 476 10.08 -15.63 25.95
N CYS A 477 9.90 -15.86 24.66
CA CYS A 477 10.97 -15.75 23.66
C CYS A 477 11.45 -14.31 23.48
N LYS A 478 10.55 -13.31 23.45
CA LYS A 478 10.92 -11.89 23.33
C LYS A 478 11.73 -11.40 24.52
N LEU A 479 11.37 -11.81 25.75
CA LEU A 479 12.09 -11.44 26.99
C LEU A 479 13.57 -11.89 27.00
N ILE A 480 13.90 -12.95 26.26
CA ILE A 480 15.26 -13.50 26.17
C ILE A 480 15.94 -13.22 24.81
N GLN A 481 15.42 -12.25 24.04
CA GLN A 481 15.97 -11.84 22.74
C GLN A 481 16.06 -13.01 21.73
N GLN A 482 15.12 -13.96 21.82
CA GLN A 482 15.06 -15.12 20.94
C GLN A 482 13.98 -14.93 19.87
N PRO A 483 14.33 -14.83 18.58
CA PRO A 483 13.35 -14.83 17.51
C PRO A 483 12.69 -16.20 17.40
N VAL A 484 11.44 -16.19 16.99
CA VAL A 484 10.60 -17.38 16.85
C VAL A 484 9.94 -17.38 15.48
N THR A 485 9.63 -18.56 14.96
CA THR A 485 8.86 -18.73 13.74
C THR A 485 7.68 -19.65 14.02
N ALA A 486 6.47 -19.22 13.67
CA ALA A 486 5.32 -20.11 13.77
C ALA A 486 5.41 -21.23 12.73
N VAL A 487 5.06 -22.44 13.16
CA VAL A 487 4.94 -23.63 12.31
C VAL A 487 3.60 -24.28 12.57
N VAL A 488 3.08 -25.00 11.57
CA VAL A 488 1.81 -25.72 11.66
C VAL A 488 2.02 -27.24 11.59
N ASP A 489 0.97 -28.01 11.87
CA ASP A 489 0.97 -29.48 11.78
C ASP A 489 1.59 -29.97 10.46
N GLU A 490 1.26 -29.33 9.33
CA GLU A 490 1.79 -29.68 8.01
C GLU A 490 3.30 -29.48 7.90
N ASP A 491 3.87 -28.46 8.55
CA ASP A 491 5.33 -28.22 8.52
C ASP A 491 6.10 -29.31 9.27
N VAL A 492 5.45 -29.92 10.27
CA VAL A 492 6.00 -31.07 11.00
C VAL A 492 6.00 -32.31 10.10
N VAL A 493 4.86 -32.59 9.45
CA VAL A 493 4.65 -33.81 8.65
C VAL A 493 5.46 -33.80 7.36
N ASP A 494 5.55 -32.66 6.65
CA ASP A 494 6.25 -32.57 5.37
C ASP A 494 7.78 -32.38 5.51
N GLY A 495 8.29 -32.30 6.74
CA GLY A 495 9.71 -32.15 7.06
C GLY A 495 10.23 -30.71 7.01
N THR A 496 9.38 -29.73 6.74
CA THR A 496 9.72 -28.30 6.74
C THR A 496 10.30 -27.85 8.08
N LEU A 497 9.75 -28.33 9.21
CA LEU A 497 10.28 -28.09 10.55
C LEU A 497 11.73 -28.58 10.66
N ALA A 498 11.96 -29.84 10.27
CA ALA A 498 13.25 -30.50 10.40
C ALA A 498 14.33 -29.93 9.46
N GLY A 499 13.94 -29.36 8.33
CA GLY A 499 14.87 -28.73 7.40
C GLY A 499 15.37 -27.34 7.83
N ASN A 500 14.65 -26.65 8.72
CA ASN A 500 14.85 -25.21 8.93
C ASN A 500 15.00 -24.77 10.39
N HIS A 501 14.63 -25.61 11.36
CA HIS A 501 14.61 -25.24 12.77
C HIS A 501 15.48 -26.19 13.61
N ARG A 502 15.87 -25.74 14.80
CA ARG A 502 16.67 -26.51 15.77
C ARG A 502 15.91 -26.84 17.04
N ALA A 503 14.86 -26.07 17.36
CA ALA A 503 13.96 -26.32 18.48
C ALA A 503 12.50 -26.08 18.07
N VAL A 504 11.57 -26.79 18.69
CA VAL A 504 10.11 -26.53 18.59
C VAL A 504 9.48 -26.51 19.98
N ILE A 505 8.60 -25.53 20.21
CA ILE A 505 7.86 -25.36 21.47
C ILE A 505 6.42 -25.82 21.27
N LEU A 506 5.97 -26.74 22.14
CA LEU A 506 4.62 -27.24 22.27
C LEU A 506 3.99 -26.59 23.51
N ALA A 507 3.05 -25.66 23.31
CA ALA A 507 2.47 -24.86 24.39
C ALA A 507 1.01 -25.26 24.62
N GLY A 508 0.68 -25.83 25.78
CA GLY A 508 -0.70 -26.18 26.16
C GLY A 508 -1.39 -27.22 25.27
N ILE A 509 -0.66 -28.21 24.74
CA ILE A 509 -1.21 -29.20 23.78
C ILE A 509 -1.54 -30.54 24.48
N ASP A 510 -2.74 -31.05 24.27
CA ASP A 510 -3.18 -32.36 24.79
C ASP A 510 -3.25 -33.46 23.75
N TYR A 511 -3.42 -33.10 22.48
CA TYR A 511 -3.62 -34.04 21.39
C TYR A 511 -2.90 -33.55 20.15
N LEU A 512 -2.27 -34.49 19.44
CA LEU A 512 -1.70 -34.31 18.11
C LEU A 512 -2.09 -35.51 17.26
N ASP A 513 -2.26 -35.28 15.97
CA ASP A 513 -2.41 -36.35 14.99
C ASP A 513 -1.18 -37.29 15.03
N PRO A 514 -1.34 -38.63 14.93
CA PRO A 514 -0.21 -39.57 14.94
C PRO A 514 0.91 -39.24 13.96
N ASP A 515 0.59 -38.70 12.77
CA ASP A 515 1.60 -38.33 11.78
C ASP A 515 2.43 -37.12 12.24
N VAL A 516 1.81 -36.18 12.98
CA VAL A 516 2.51 -35.04 13.58
C VAL A 516 3.44 -35.53 14.70
N VAL A 517 2.98 -36.45 15.56
CA VAL A 517 3.83 -37.06 16.60
C VAL A 517 5.03 -37.77 15.96
N ALA A 518 4.81 -38.55 14.90
CA ALA A 518 5.89 -39.23 14.17
C ALA A 518 6.90 -38.24 13.57
N GLY A 519 6.42 -37.11 13.01
CA GLY A 519 7.28 -36.05 12.50
C GLY A 519 8.10 -35.34 13.59
N LEU A 520 7.53 -35.12 14.78
CA LEU A 520 8.27 -34.58 15.94
C LEU A 520 9.35 -35.54 16.44
N GLU A 521 9.07 -36.85 16.47
CA GLU A 521 10.08 -37.87 16.81
C GLU A 521 11.19 -37.95 15.75
N ASP A 522 10.85 -37.80 14.46
CA ASP A 522 11.86 -37.72 13.40
C ASP A 522 12.74 -36.47 13.55
N PHE A 523 12.12 -35.32 13.86
CA PHE A 523 12.84 -34.08 14.14
C PHE A 523 13.83 -34.24 15.30
N ALA A 524 13.39 -34.87 16.40
CA ALA A 524 14.25 -35.16 17.55
C ALA A 524 15.40 -36.10 17.19
N ARG A 525 15.13 -37.17 16.42
CA ARG A 525 16.17 -38.10 15.94
C ARG A 525 17.23 -37.43 15.07
N ARG A 526 16.88 -36.37 14.35
CA ARG A 526 17.81 -35.56 13.54
C ARG A 526 18.58 -34.50 14.34
N GLY A 527 18.42 -34.47 15.66
CA GLY A 527 19.12 -33.55 16.56
C GLY A 527 18.35 -32.27 16.89
N GLY A 528 17.09 -32.16 16.48
CA GLY A 528 16.18 -31.14 16.97
C GLY A 528 15.80 -31.36 18.43
N ILE A 529 15.38 -30.31 19.13
CA ILE A 529 14.82 -30.41 20.49
C ILE A 529 13.33 -30.09 20.48
N VAL A 530 12.53 -30.99 21.04
CA VAL A 530 11.09 -30.78 21.27
C VAL A 530 10.91 -30.35 22.72
N LEU A 531 10.38 -29.16 22.95
CA LEU A 531 10.14 -28.58 24.26
C LEU A 531 8.62 -28.53 24.49
N LYS A 532 8.14 -29.00 25.64
CA LYS A 532 6.72 -28.88 26.00
C LYS A 532 6.52 -28.13 27.31
N THR A 533 5.46 -27.33 27.40
CA THR A 533 5.02 -26.74 28.66
C THR A 533 4.42 -27.81 29.58
N SER A 534 4.46 -27.59 30.90
CA SER A 534 4.05 -28.62 31.87
C SER A 534 2.55 -28.90 31.90
N ASP A 535 1.73 -28.00 31.35
CA ASP A 535 0.29 -28.13 31.14
C ASP A 535 -0.10 -28.86 29.85
N SER A 536 0.89 -29.30 29.05
CA SER A 536 0.69 -30.14 27.86
C SER A 536 0.62 -31.62 28.23
N ALA A 537 -0.52 -32.26 27.99
CA ALA A 537 -0.73 -33.70 28.23
C ALA A 537 -0.31 -34.60 27.05
N VAL A 538 0.03 -34.04 25.89
CA VAL A 538 0.42 -34.81 24.72
C VAL A 538 1.66 -35.68 24.98
N ASN A 539 1.59 -36.96 24.57
CA ASN A 539 2.68 -37.91 24.72
C ASN A 539 3.58 -37.91 23.47
N VAL A 540 4.68 -37.15 23.53
CA VAL A 540 5.77 -37.19 22.56
C VAL A 540 7.01 -37.72 23.30
N PRO A 541 7.42 -38.98 23.08
CA PRO A 541 8.50 -39.62 23.86
C PRO A 541 9.81 -38.83 23.97
N SER A 542 10.18 -38.10 22.91
CA SER A 542 11.39 -37.28 22.84
C SER A 542 11.24 -35.87 23.43
N ALA A 543 10.04 -35.46 23.84
CA ALA A 543 9.78 -34.11 24.33
C ALA A 543 10.34 -33.87 25.74
N VAL A 544 11.00 -32.73 25.90
CA VAL A 544 11.54 -32.26 27.17
C VAL A 544 10.54 -31.33 27.84
N ASP A 545 10.11 -31.71 29.03
CA ASP A 545 9.26 -30.84 29.86
C ASP A 545 10.05 -29.65 30.40
N LEU A 546 9.49 -28.44 30.22
CA LEU A 546 10.04 -27.20 30.76
C LEU A 546 9.88 -27.10 32.28
N GLY A 547 8.98 -27.90 32.87
CA GLY A 547 8.66 -27.86 34.30
C GLY A 547 7.85 -26.63 34.71
N VAL A 548 7.32 -25.89 33.73
CA VAL A 548 6.54 -24.67 33.93
C VAL A 548 5.45 -24.55 32.86
N ALA A 549 4.30 -24.04 33.27
CA ALA A 549 3.24 -23.57 32.41
C ALA A 549 3.12 -22.07 32.66
N ALA A 550 3.24 -21.27 31.60
CA ALA A 550 3.06 -19.83 31.74
C ALA A 550 1.56 -19.52 31.84
N ASP A 551 1.22 -18.74 32.86
CA ASP A 551 -0.13 -18.26 33.16
C ASP A 551 0.02 -16.92 33.89
N PHE A 552 -1.09 -16.22 34.10
CA PHE A 552 -1.09 -15.05 34.98
C PHE A 552 -0.60 -15.41 36.38
N THR A 553 -0.03 -14.43 37.10
CA THR A 553 0.40 -14.64 38.47
C THR A 553 -0.78 -15.05 39.35
N ASP A 554 -0.55 -15.80 40.42
CA ASP A 554 -1.63 -16.20 41.34
C ASP A 554 -2.45 -15.02 41.87
N LYS A 555 -1.79 -13.88 42.06
CA LYS A 555 -2.44 -12.63 42.48
C LYS A 555 -3.35 -12.11 41.37
N ASP A 556 -2.80 -11.92 40.17
CA ASP A 556 -3.53 -11.33 39.05
C ASP A 556 -4.69 -12.22 38.61
N ARG A 557 -4.49 -13.54 38.57
CA ARG A 557 -5.53 -14.52 38.25
C ARG A 557 -6.70 -14.46 39.23
N LYS A 558 -6.43 -14.54 40.54
CA LYS A 558 -7.48 -14.50 41.57
C LYS A 558 -8.27 -13.20 41.53
N GLU A 559 -7.58 -12.08 41.30
CA GLU A 559 -8.22 -10.78 41.25
C GLU A 559 -9.04 -10.62 39.96
N ALA A 560 -8.50 -11.04 38.82
CA ALA A 560 -9.24 -11.08 37.57
C ALA A 560 -10.49 -11.97 37.65
N GLU A 561 -10.39 -13.15 38.25
CA GLU A 561 -11.53 -14.06 38.49
C GLU A 561 -12.59 -13.42 39.41
N ARG A 562 -12.15 -12.77 40.50
CA ARG A 562 -13.04 -12.05 41.43
C ARG A 562 -13.81 -10.94 40.70
N ILE A 563 -13.09 -10.11 39.95
CA ILE A 563 -13.67 -8.97 39.23
C ILE A 563 -14.58 -9.45 38.10
N ALA A 564 -14.18 -10.47 37.34
CA ALA A 564 -15.01 -11.05 36.29
C ALA A 564 -16.33 -11.62 36.84
N ALA A 565 -16.29 -12.26 38.01
CA ALA A 565 -17.50 -12.72 38.69
C ALA A 565 -18.40 -11.55 39.15
N GLU A 566 -17.81 -10.42 39.57
CA GLU A 566 -18.55 -9.19 39.93
C GLU A 566 -19.21 -8.56 38.71
N ILE A 567 -18.51 -8.49 37.57
CA ILE A 567 -19.04 -8.02 36.28
C ILE A 567 -20.19 -8.91 35.81
N ALA A 568 -20.02 -10.24 35.82
CA ALA A 568 -21.08 -11.17 35.45
C ALA A 568 -22.32 -11.03 36.34
N ALA A 569 -22.12 -10.82 37.65
CA ALA A 569 -23.22 -10.57 38.57
C ALA A 569 -23.92 -9.22 38.31
N LEU A 570 -23.20 -8.19 37.85
CA LEU A 570 -23.79 -6.92 37.41
C LEU A 570 -24.59 -7.08 36.12
N ASP A 571 -24.07 -7.80 35.13
CA ASP A 571 -24.77 -8.07 33.87
C ASP A 571 -26.11 -8.80 34.11
N GLU A 572 -26.12 -9.81 34.99
CA GLU A 572 -27.38 -10.48 35.39
C GLU A 572 -28.35 -9.52 36.10
N LYS A 573 -27.86 -8.58 36.92
CA LYS A 573 -28.69 -7.55 37.59
C LYS A 573 -29.20 -6.48 36.62
N MET A 574 -28.50 -6.23 35.51
CA MET A 574 -28.91 -5.26 34.50
C MET A 574 -30.04 -5.78 33.60
N LYS A 575 -30.13 -7.09 33.35
CA LYS A 575 -31.16 -7.68 32.48
C LYS A 575 -32.61 -7.28 32.87
N PRO A 576 -33.04 -7.36 34.14
CA PRO A 576 -34.37 -6.92 34.54
C PRO A 576 -34.60 -5.41 34.36
N ALA A 577 -33.57 -4.57 34.59
CA ALA A 577 -33.67 -3.13 34.42
C ALA A 577 -33.78 -2.73 32.94
N ALA A 578 -33.01 -3.39 32.06
CA ALA A 578 -33.10 -3.20 30.62
C ALA A 578 -34.47 -3.64 30.07
N GLU A 579 -35.00 -4.77 30.58
CA GLU A 579 -36.34 -5.24 30.21
C GLU A 579 -37.44 -4.31 30.71
N ALA A 580 -37.32 -3.78 31.94
CA ALA A 580 -38.25 -2.80 32.48
C ALA A 580 -38.25 -1.49 31.68
N ALA A 581 -37.07 -0.99 31.29
CA ALA A 581 -36.94 0.18 30.41
C ALA A 581 -37.58 -0.06 29.05
N ARG A 582 -37.33 -1.22 28.43
CA ARG A 582 -37.94 -1.63 27.15
C ARG A 582 -39.46 -1.69 27.24
N GLN A 583 -40.01 -2.31 28.30
CA GLN A 583 -41.44 -2.40 28.52
C GLN A 583 -42.09 -1.02 28.75
N ALA A 584 -41.45 -0.14 29.52
CA ALA A 584 -41.91 1.22 29.74
C ALA A 584 -41.90 2.05 28.45
N GLN A 585 -40.84 1.93 27.64
CA GLN A 585 -40.68 2.61 26.36
C GLN A 585 -41.70 2.13 25.31
N GLU A 586 -41.99 0.83 25.27
CA GLU A 586 -43.01 0.26 24.39
C GLU A 586 -44.42 0.66 24.84
N GLY A 587 -44.66 0.74 26.16
CA GLY A 587 -45.91 1.24 26.74
C GLY A 587 -46.20 2.69 26.36
N LEU A 588 -45.18 3.55 26.35
CA LEU A 588 -45.26 4.97 25.96
C LEU A 588 -45.61 5.21 24.48
N LYS A 589 -45.51 4.21 23.59
CA LYS A 589 -45.84 4.33 22.16
C LYS A 589 -47.34 4.17 21.84
N ARG A 590 -48.17 3.77 22.82
CA ARG A 590 -49.62 3.58 22.60
C ARG A 590 -50.33 4.94 22.45
N LYS A 591 -51.21 5.05 21.45
CA LYS A 591 -51.81 6.33 21.01
C LYS A 591 -52.83 6.95 21.97
N ASP A 592 -53.42 6.17 22.88
CA ASP A 592 -54.56 6.58 23.73
C ASP A 592 -54.29 6.39 25.23
N LEU A 593 -53.11 6.83 25.73
CA LEU A 593 -52.76 6.69 27.15
C LEU A 593 -53.36 7.82 28.03
N PRO A 594 -53.99 7.51 29.18
CA PRO A 594 -54.33 8.51 30.19
C PRO A 594 -53.06 9.18 30.77
N GLU A 595 -53.10 10.48 31.07
CA GLU A 595 -51.92 11.24 31.51
C GLU A 595 -51.28 10.66 32.80
N ALA A 596 -52.10 10.17 33.74
CA ALA A 596 -51.61 9.51 34.96
C ALA A 596 -50.82 8.22 34.70
N GLU A 597 -51.15 7.49 33.64
CA GLU A 597 -50.45 6.26 33.24
C GLU A 597 -49.16 6.60 32.48
N LYS A 598 -49.17 7.69 31.70
CA LYS A 598 -48.00 8.21 31.00
C LYS A 598 -46.95 8.75 31.98
N ASP A 599 -47.36 9.45 33.03
CA ASP A 599 -46.47 9.88 34.13
C ASP A 599 -45.84 8.68 34.85
N LYS A 600 -46.64 7.64 35.11
CA LYS A 600 -46.16 6.42 35.76
C LYS A 600 -45.11 5.68 34.90
N LEU A 601 -45.36 5.53 33.60
CA LEU A 601 -44.41 4.90 32.68
C LEU A 601 -43.15 5.74 32.46
N SER A 602 -43.28 7.07 32.37
CA SER A 602 -42.14 7.99 32.25
C SER A 602 -41.25 7.94 33.49
N LYS A 603 -41.85 7.87 34.68
CA LYS A 603 -41.11 7.69 35.94
C LYS A 603 -40.42 6.33 36.02
N ALA A 604 -41.11 5.26 35.63
CA ALA A 604 -40.53 3.91 35.60
C ALA A 604 -39.36 3.81 34.60
N LEU A 605 -39.46 4.46 33.44
CA LEU A 605 -38.37 4.57 32.47
C LEU A 605 -37.16 5.31 33.07
N ALA A 606 -37.39 6.48 33.67
CA ALA A 606 -36.32 7.27 34.30
C ALA A 606 -35.62 6.52 35.45
N GLU A 607 -36.38 5.78 36.27
CA GLU A 607 -35.83 4.95 37.36
C GLU A 607 -35.00 3.77 36.81
N ALA A 608 -35.49 3.09 35.76
CA ALA A 608 -34.77 2.00 35.11
C ALA A 608 -33.50 2.48 34.40
N GLU A 609 -33.55 3.63 33.72
CA GLU A 609 -32.39 4.25 33.07
C GLU A 609 -31.35 4.72 34.10
N ALA A 610 -31.76 5.30 35.22
CA ALA A 610 -30.84 5.72 36.29
C ALA A 610 -30.15 4.53 36.98
N ALA A 611 -30.90 3.45 37.25
CA ALA A 611 -30.34 2.21 37.78
C ALA A 611 -29.35 1.57 36.80
N SER A 612 -29.71 1.50 35.52
CA SER A 612 -28.85 1.00 34.45
C SER A 612 -27.55 1.82 34.34
N LYS A 613 -27.65 3.16 34.34
CA LYS A 613 -26.48 4.05 34.28
C LYS A 613 -25.52 3.85 35.44
N THR A 614 -26.03 3.71 36.66
CA THR A 614 -25.19 3.51 37.86
C THR A 614 -24.44 2.17 37.79
N MET A 615 -25.11 1.10 37.37
CA MET A 615 -24.47 -0.20 37.18
C MET A 615 -23.45 -0.17 36.03
N GLU A 616 -23.73 0.55 34.96
CA GLU A 616 -22.82 0.75 33.82
C GLU A 616 -21.53 1.50 34.22
N GLU A 617 -21.66 2.54 35.06
CA GLU A 617 -20.50 3.26 35.62
C GLU A 617 -19.65 2.33 36.50
N ARG A 618 -20.26 1.56 37.41
CA ARG A 618 -19.55 0.57 38.23
C ARG A 618 -18.91 -0.54 37.38
N LYS A 619 -19.60 -0.99 36.33
CA LYS A 619 -19.07 -1.97 35.38
C LYS A 619 -17.82 -1.43 34.69
N LYS A 620 -17.83 -0.17 34.23
CA LYS A 620 -16.66 0.47 33.62
C LYS A 620 -15.47 0.58 34.57
N GLU A 621 -15.72 0.88 35.85
CA GLU A 621 -14.67 0.86 36.88
C GLU A 621 -14.05 -0.53 37.03
N LEU A 622 -14.90 -1.56 37.20
CA LEU A 622 -14.46 -2.96 37.32
C LEU A 622 -13.75 -3.45 36.07
N GLU A 623 -14.21 -3.11 34.88
CA GLU A 623 -13.52 -3.42 33.62
C GLU A 623 -12.14 -2.75 33.57
N SER A 624 -12.00 -1.53 34.10
CA SER A 624 -10.71 -0.87 34.23
C SER A 624 -9.79 -1.54 35.23
N GLU A 625 -10.32 -2.00 36.36
CA GLU A 625 -9.59 -2.77 37.36
C GLU A 625 -9.16 -4.12 36.79
N LEU A 626 -10.05 -4.83 36.09
CA LEU A 626 -9.78 -6.10 35.42
C LEU A 626 -8.64 -5.95 34.40
N ARG A 627 -8.67 -4.89 33.58
CA ARG A 627 -7.60 -4.58 32.63
C ARG A 627 -6.23 -4.50 33.32
N SER A 628 -6.14 -3.96 34.53
CA SER A 628 -4.86 -3.88 35.24
C SER A 628 -4.24 -5.25 35.60
N HIS A 629 -5.07 -6.30 35.67
CA HIS A 629 -4.67 -7.68 35.97
C HIS A 629 -4.61 -8.59 34.73
N THR A 630 -5.11 -8.14 33.58
CA THR A 630 -5.16 -8.93 32.34
C THR A 630 -4.48 -8.25 31.15
N ALA A 631 -3.78 -7.13 31.38
CA ALA A 631 -3.03 -6.39 30.37
C ALA A 631 -1.56 -6.83 30.25
N LEU A 632 -0.82 -6.20 29.34
CA LEU A 632 0.58 -6.48 29.02
C LEU A 632 1.47 -6.64 30.25
N ARG A 633 1.34 -5.79 31.28
CA ARG A 633 2.13 -5.92 32.51
C ARG A 633 1.99 -7.31 33.15
N ALA A 634 0.76 -7.82 33.25
CA ALA A 634 0.47 -9.13 33.82
C ALA A 634 0.97 -10.27 32.91
N TYR A 635 0.83 -10.12 31.58
CA TYR A 635 1.38 -11.07 30.62
C TYR A 635 2.91 -11.19 30.71
N LEU A 636 3.62 -10.07 30.79
CA LEU A 636 5.08 -10.06 30.94
C LEU A 636 5.49 -10.74 32.26
N ALA A 637 4.78 -10.46 33.36
CA ALA A 637 5.03 -11.12 34.64
C ALA A 637 4.81 -12.64 34.58
N GLY A 638 3.73 -13.09 33.92
CA GLY A 638 3.40 -14.50 33.73
C GLY A 638 4.33 -15.25 32.77
N ALA A 639 4.91 -14.56 31.78
CA ALA A 639 5.83 -15.16 30.81
C ALA A 639 7.26 -15.38 31.36
N ARG A 640 7.69 -14.60 32.36
CA ARG A 640 9.06 -14.64 32.91
C ARG A 640 9.52 -16.02 33.41
N PRO A 641 8.72 -16.81 34.16
CA PRO A 641 9.13 -18.16 34.56
C PRO A 641 9.45 -19.08 33.36
N MET A 642 8.64 -19.00 32.31
CA MET A 642 8.88 -19.74 31.07
C MET A 642 10.10 -19.22 30.32
N ALA A 643 10.33 -17.91 30.30
CA ALA A 643 11.52 -17.29 29.70
C ALA A 643 12.82 -17.85 30.32
N LEU A 644 12.88 -17.96 31.65
CA LEU A 644 14.03 -18.54 32.36
C LEU A 644 14.23 -20.03 32.02
N ALA A 645 13.14 -20.80 32.01
CA ALA A 645 13.21 -22.22 31.66
C ALA A 645 13.66 -22.44 30.20
N LEU A 646 13.12 -21.66 29.26
CA LEU A 646 13.50 -21.69 27.85
C LEU A 646 14.97 -21.31 27.67
N SER A 647 15.42 -20.21 28.28
CA SER A 647 16.81 -19.74 28.20
C SER A 647 17.79 -20.85 28.59
N ALA A 648 17.57 -21.50 29.73
CA ALA A 648 18.43 -22.59 30.20
C ALA A 648 18.45 -23.80 29.25
N ARG A 649 17.31 -24.14 28.63
CA ARG A 649 17.21 -25.26 27.68
C ARG A 649 17.87 -24.93 26.34
N LEU A 650 17.65 -23.73 25.82
CA LEU A 650 18.22 -23.27 24.55
C LEU A 650 19.73 -23.09 24.65
N GLU A 651 20.24 -22.55 25.76
CA GLU A 651 21.68 -22.47 26.04
C GLU A 651 22.31 -23.86 26.05
N LYS A 652 21.69 -24.82 26.76
CA LYS A 652 22.16 -26.22 26.78
C LYS A 652 22.15 -26.86 25.39
N ALA A 653 21.23 -26.46 24.52
CA ALA A 653 21.14 -26.90 23.12
C ALA A 653 22.09 -26.14 22.16
N GLY A 654 22.86 -25.16 22.66
CA GLY A 654 23.73 -24.33 21.84
C GLY A 654 22.95 -23.48 20.83
N ILE A 655 21.77 -23.01 21.20
CA ILE A 655 20.96 -22.07 20.42
C ILE A 655 21.06 -20.71 21.13
N PRO A 656 21.96 -19.81 20.69
CA PRO A 656 22.13 -18.51 21.34
C PRO A 656 21.01 -17.53 20.94
N PRO A 657 20.71 -16.54 21.79
CA PRO A 657 19.89 -15.40 21.39
C PRO A 657 20.61 -14.55 20.33
N VAL A 658 19.93 -13.56 19.77
CA VAL A 658 20.51 -12.65 18.76
C VAL A 658 21.72 -11.90 19.33
N PHE A 659 21.57 -11.39 20.55
CA PHE A 659 22.60 -10.79 21.37
C PHE A 659 22.24 -11.02 22.84
N LEU A 660 23.22 -10.90 23.75
CA LEU A 660 22.95 -10.86 25.17
C LEU A 660 22.55 -9.43 25.55
N CYS A 661 21.49 -9.29 26.34
CA CYS A 661 20.99 -8.01 26.84
C CYS A 661 20.79 -8.13 28.36
N ASP A 662 21.08 -7.06 29.10
CA ASP A 662 20.74 -6.96 30.53
C ASP A 662 19.30 -6.48 30.78
N ASN A 663 18.61 -6.04 29.72
CA ASN A 663 17.26 -5.50 29.78
C ASN A 663 16.29 -6.36 28.96
N GLU A 664 15.36 -7.03 29.65
CA GLU A 664 14.33 -7.90 29.07
C GLU A 664 13.34 -7.17 28.13
N GLY A 665 13.25 -5.84 28.25
CA GLY A 665 12.37 -5.01 27.42
C GLY A 665 12.89 -4.75 26.01
N ILE A 666 14.11 -5.19 25.69
CA ILE A 666 14.65 -5.09 24.32
C ILE A 666 14.23 -6.32 23.52
N SER A 667 13.35 -6.11 22.54
CA SER A 667 12.98 -7.13 21.56
C SER A 667 14.06 -7.23 20.48
N ALA A 668 14.30 -8.43 19.97
CA ALA A 668 15.37 -8.68 19.01
C ALA A 668 14.93 -9.55 17.82
N SER A 669 15.50 -9.26 16.66
CA SER A 669 15.40 -10.10 15.47
C SER A 669 16.74 -10.14 14.72
N ARG A 670 16.89 -11.15 13.85
CA ARG A 670 18.08 -11.35 13.04
C ARG A 670 17.69 -11.72 11.61
N HIS A 671 18.31 -11.04 10.66
CA HIS A 671 18.17 -11.32 9.23
C HIS A 671 19.54 -11.42 8.59
N SER A 672 19.71 -12.27 7.59
CA SER A 672 21.02 -12.41 6.92
C SER A 672 20.88 -12.89 5.50
N MET A 673 21.73 -12.36 4.62
CA MET A 673 21.92 -12.86 3.26
C MET A 673 23.42 -12.85 2.95
N GLY A 674 23.97 -14.04 2.70
CA GLY A 674 25.40 -14.21 2.43
C GLY A 674 26.29 -13.63 3.54
N ASP A 675 27.11 -12.66 3.18
CA ASP A 675 28.15 -12.03 3.99
C ASP A 675 27.65 -10.88 4.88
N ILE A 676 26.35 -10.53 4.84
CA ILE A 676 25.78 -9.43 5.63
C ILE A 676 24.65 -9.98 6.52
N GLU A 677 24.76 -9.73 7.83
CA GLU A 677 23.69 -9.96 8.81
C GLU A 677 23.25 -8.65 9.45
N TYR A 678 21.96 -8.55 9.76
CA TYR A 678 21.33 -7.45 10.47
C TYR A 678 20.80 -7.94 11.82
N LEU A 679 21.12 -7.20 12.87
CA LEU A 679 20.65 -7.41 14.23
C LEU A 679 19.76 -6.22 14.61
N PHE A 680 18.50 -6.48 14.91
CA PHE A 680 17.54 -5.45 15.33
C PHE A 680 17.39 -5.47 16.85
N ALA A 681 17.33 -4.28 17.45
CA ALA A 681 17.05 -4.08 18.86
C ALA A 681 15.96 -3.01 18.99
N VAL A 682 14.77 -3.39 19.46
CA VAL A 682 13.60 -2.52 19.61
C VAL A 682 13.26 -2.38 21.09
N ASN A 683 13.16 -1.14 21.59
CA ASN A 683 12.76 -0.88 22.96
C ASN A 683 11.25 -1.02 23.15
N ALA A 684 10.84 -2.16 23.68
CA ALA A 684 9.48 -2.48 24.09
C ALA A 684 9.34 -2.55 25.63
N ALA A 685 10.21 -1.85 26.37
CA ALA A 685 10.20 -1.88 27.82
C ALA A 685 8.93 -1.24 28.40
N HIS A 686 8.19 -2.04 29.16
CA HIS A 686 6.97 -1.59 29.83
C HIS A 686 7.30 -0.69 31.03
N ASP A 687 6.53 0.39 31.20
CA ASP A 687 6.61 1.24 32.39
C ASP A 687 5.77 0.68 33.54
N GLN A 688 6.44 0.26 34.62
CA GLN A 688 5.77 -0.36 35.78
C GLN A 688 4.93 0.66 36.58
N ASP A 689 5.24 1.94 36.47
CA ASP A 689 4.51 3.01 37.16
C ASP A 689 3.47 3.69 36.24
N GLY A 690 3.53 3.40 34.94
CA GLY A 690 2.63 3.93 33.92
C GLY A 690 1.35 3.11 33.72
N ASP A 691 0.73 3.27 32.55
CA ASP A 691 -0.45 2.51 32.15
C ASP A 691 -0.16 0.99 32.10
N PRO A 692 -0.99 0.11 32.70
CA PRO A 692 -0.75 -1.35 32.71
C PRO A 692 -0.81 -2.05 31.35
N ALA A 693 -1.41 -1.43 30.34
CA ALA A 693 -1.58 -1.95 28.99
C ALA A 693 -0.62 -1.31 27.98
N LEU A 694 -0.44 0.01 28.06
CA LEU A 694 0.25 0.81 27.05
C LEU A 694 1.46 1.58 27.59
N GLY A 695 1.84 1.39 28.87
CA GLY A 695 2.93 2.10 29.51
C GLY A 695 4.28 1.79 28.86
N MET A 696 4.99 2.81 28.40
CA MET A 696 6.31 2.69 27.77
C MET A 696 7.32 3.62 28.44
N LYS A 697 8.59 3.22 28.48
CA LYS A 697 9.66 4.08 29.01
C LYS A 697 10.96 3.99 28.23
N ALA A 698 11.76 5.05 28.32
CA ALA A 698 13.14 5.05 27.86
C ALA A 698 14.02 4.20 28.80
N VAL A 699 14.94 3.43 28.23
CA VAL A 699 15.84 2.53 28.98
C VAL A 699 17.26 2.62 28.49
N THR A 700 18.20 2.28 29.39
CA THR A 700 19.56 1.96 29.01
C THR A 700 19.69 0.44 29.00
N ALA A 701 20.37 -0.10 28.00
CA ALA A 701 20.63 -1.53 27.87
C ALA A 701 22.09 -1.77 27.46
N GLU A 702 22.70 -2.78 28.07
CA GLU A 702 24.02 -3.30 27.75
C GLU A 702 23.86 -4.46 26.75
N LEU A 703 24.27 -4.21 25.51
CA LEU A 703 24.22 -5.21 24.44
C LEU A 703 25.58 -5.90 24.32
N ARG A 704 25.59 -7.23 24.22
CA ARG A 704 26.82 -8.01 24.01
C ARG A 704 26.66 -8.99 22.86
N ILE A 705 27.58 -8.92 21.91
CA ILE A 705 27.65 -9.84 20.75
C ILE A 705 29.02 -10.55 20.73
N PRO A 706 29.13 -11.76 20.16
CA PRO A 706 30.40 -12.46 20.06
C PRO A 706 31.44 -11.64 19.28
N ASP A 707 32.66 -11.53 19.82
CA ASP A 707 33.81 -10.97 19.10
C ASP A 707 34.42 -12.06 18.21
N ASP A 708 33.79 -12.29 17.06
CA ASP A 708 34.24 -13.23 16.02
C ASP A 708 35.07 -12.56 14.91
N GLY A 709 35.50 -11.31 15.14
CA GLY A 709 36.30 -10.52 14.20
C GLY A 709 35.50 -9.85 13.07
N ARG A 710 34.18 -9.99 13.03
CA ARG A 710 33.32 -9.28 12.07
C ARG A 710 33.08 -7.83 12.49
N PRO A 711 33.28 -6.84 11.60
CA PRO A 711 32.96 -5.44 11.88
C PRO A 711 31.44 -5.23 12.03
N VAL A 712 31.09 -4.19 12.78
CA VAL A 712 29.71 -3.82 13.13
C VAL A 712 29.47 -2.38 12.69
N TYR A 713 28.40 -2.16 11.92
CA TYR A 713 27.98 -0.87 11.40
C TYR A 713 26.61 -0.48 11.94
N ASP A 714 26.37 0.81 12.15
CA ASP A 714 25.03 1.35 12.41
C ASP A 714 24.28 1.42 11.08
N ALA A 715 23.20 0.64 10.94
CA ALA A 715 22.45 0.57 9.69
C ALA A 715 21.39 1.69 9.55
N ILE A 716 21.13 2.48 10.59
CA ILE A 716 20.21 3.63 10.54
C ILE A 716 20.98 4.88 10.12
N HIS A 717 22.14 5.12 10.73
CA HIS A 717 22.93 6.35 10.54
C HIS A 717 24.14 6.18 9.62
N GLY A 718 24.60 4.94 9.42
CA GLY A 718 25.84 4.64 8.74
C GLY A 718 27.07 4.89 9.63
N GLY A 719 28.17 4.25 9.27
CA GLY A 719 29.43 4.26 10.01
C GLY A 719 29.57 3.09 10.99
N PRO A 720 30.76 2.94 11.60
CA PRO A 720 31.01 1.91 12.61
C PRO A 720 30.12 2.12 13.84
N ALA A 721 29.57 1.04 14.37
CA ALA A 721 28.77 1.07 15.60
C ALA A 721 29.68 1.17 16.84
N ASP A 722 29.18 1.83 17.90
CA ASP A 722 29.90 2.07 19.15
C ASP A 722 29.97 0.83 20.06
N PHE A 723 30.60 -0.24 19.58
CA PHE A 723 30.89 -1.44 20.36
C PHE A 723 32.37 -1.48 20.79
N ALA A 724 32.60 -1.72 22.08
CA ALA A 724 33.93 -1.88 22.64
C ALA A 724 34.27 -3.36 22.87
N ARG A 725 35.47 -3.77 22.49
CA ARG A 725 35.97 -5.12 22.76
C ARG A 725 36.20 -5.33 24.25
N ARG A 726 35.57 -6.35 24.84
CA ARG A 726 35.78 -6.78 26.22
C ARG A 726 35.82 -8.31 26.30
N GLY A 727 37.02 -8.86 26.42
CA GLY A 727 37.23 -10.30 26.45
C GLY A 727 36.81 -10.97 25.13
N ARG A 728 35.80 -11.85 25.19
CA ARG A 728 35.27 -12.60 24.04
C ARG A 728 34.03 -11.96 23.40
N PHE A 729 33.63 -10.79 23.90
CA PHE A 729 32.44 -10.07 23.43
C PHE A 729 32.80 -8.66 22.98
N LEU A 730 31.97 -8.14 22.08
CA LEU A 730 31.83 -6.73 21.84
C LEU A 730 30.66 -6.24 22.69
N GLU A 731 30.88 -5.23 23.53
CA GLU A 731 29.88 -4.69 24.46
C GLU A 731 29.58 -3.22 24.14
N ALA A 732 28.32 -2.83 24.25
CA ALA A 732 27.89 -1.45 24.08
C ALA A 732 26.77 -1.08 25.08
N SER A 733 26.96 0.05 25.75
CA SER A 733 25.93 0.67 26.59
C SER A 733 25.15 1.65 25.75
N MET A 734 23.85 1.39 25.55
CA MET A 734 23.03 2.17 24.63
C MET A 734 21.76 2.66 25.30
N ARG A 735 21.42 3.92 25.02
CA ARG A 735 20.17 4.54 25.44
C ARG A 735 19.12 4.38 24.35
N PHE A 736 17.92 3.98 24.74
CA PHE A 736 16.77 3.84 23.85
C PHE A 736 15.64 4.72 24.40
N GLY A 737 15.10 5.61 23.56
CA GLY A 737 13.83 6.25 23.87
C GLY A 737 12.65 5.26 23.74
N PRO A 738 11.43 5.67 24.15
CA PRO A 738 10.25 4.82 24.04
C PRO A 738 10.02 4.40 22.57
N GLY A 739 9.88 3.09 22.33
CA GLY A 739 9.64 2.53 20.99
C GLY A 739 10.82 2.63 20.02
N ALA A 740 11.97 3.15 20.44
CA ALA A 740 13.13 3.35 19.57
C ALA A 740 13.70 2.02 19.05
N MET A 741 14.14 2.03 17.79
CA MET A 741 14.83 0.91 17.15
C MET A 741 16.29 1.27 16.88
N ARG A 742 17.20 0.34 17.14
CA ARG A 742 18.58 0.35 16.65
C ARG A 742 18.80 -0.87 15.76
N VAL A 743 19.59 -0.69 14.71
CA VAL A 743 19.89 -1.76 13.74
C VAL A 743 21.39 -1.81 13.50
N PHE A 744 21.97 -2.99 13.66
CA PHE A 744 23.39 -3.22 13.45
C PHE A 744 23.60 -4.16 12.27
N ALA A 745 24.39 -3.73 11.29
CA ALA A 745 24.84 -4.60 10.21
C ALA A 745 26.22 -5.17 10.55
N ARG A 746 26.37 -6.49 10.52
CA ARG A 746 27.68 -7.16 10.63
C ARG A 746 28.01 -7.79 9.30
N THR A 747 29.24 -7.56 8.86
CA THR A 747 29.72 -8.04 7.56
C THR A 747 30.82 -9.07 7.76
N ALA A 748 30.98 -10.02 6.83
CA ALA A 748 32.03 -11.04 6.92
C ALA A 748 33.44 -10.43 6.87
N LYS A 749 33.58 -9.27 6.20
CA LYS A 749 34.81 -8.48 6.06
C LYS A 749 34.47 -6.98 6.04
N PRO A 750 35.37 -6.10 6.51
CA PRO A 750 35.15 -4.65 6.44
C PRO A 750 34.83 -4.19 5.03
N ILE A 751 33.82 -3.33 4.91
CA ILE A 751 33.46 -2.66 3.67
C ILE A 751 34.65 -1.80 3.23
N GLY A 752 35.10 -2.01 1.99
CA GLY A 752 36.21 -1.26 1.41
C GLY A 752 35.70 -0.09 0.57
N ARG A 753 34.81 -0.37 -0.38
CA ARG A 753 34.17 0.62 -1.24
C ARG A 753 32.95 0.04 -1.95
N ILE A 754 32.05 0.92 -2.38
CA ILE A 754 31.21 0.64 -3.54
C ILE A 754 32.01 0.90 -4.83
N SER A 755 31.83 0.07 -5.84
CA SER A 755 32.43 0.24 -7.17
C SER A 755 31.32 0.44 -8.19
N ALA A 756 31.21 1.64 -8.76
CA ALA A 756 30.27 1.92 -9.83
C ALA A 756 30.76 1.25 -11.13
N GLY A 757 29.86 0.54 -11.80
CA GLY A 757 30.07 0.02 -13.14
C GLY A 757 29.88 1.10 -14.21
N ALA A 758 30.11 0.75 -15.47
CA ALA A 758 29.85 1.66 -16.57
C ALA A 758 28.35 2.02 -16.64
N ALA A 759 28.07 3.32 -16.74
CA ALA A 759 26.74 3.83 -17.07
C ALA A 759 26.59 3.89 -18.59
N ILE A 760 25.51 3.33 -19.12
CA ILE A 760 25.27 3.17 -20.56
C ILE A 760 23.88 3.71 -20.88
N VAL A 761 23.77 4.43 -21.99
CA VAL A 761 22.49 4.84 -22.55
C VAL A 761 22.13 3.89 -23.68
N GLU A 762 20.97 3.26 -23.58
CA GLU A 762 20.39 2.45 -24.64
C GLU A 762 19.20 3.18 -25.24
N THR A 763 19.07 3.11 -26.56
CA THR A 763 17.97 3.74 -27.30
C THR A 763 17.45 2.75 -28.31
N ASP A 764 16.22 2.32 -28.11
CA ASP A 764 15.45 1.50 -29.04
C ASP A 764 14.10 2.16 -29.25
N LEU A 765 14.03 3.06 -30.23
CA LEU A 765 12.80 3.81 -30.52
C LEU A 765 11.66 2.93 -31.08
N THR A 766 11.88 1.63 -31.26
CA THR A 766 10.81 0.66 -31.60
C THR A 766 10.19 0.03 -30.35
N SER A 767 10.85 0.12 -29.20
CA SER A 767 10.32 -0.33 -27.92
C SER A 767 9.28 0.66 -27.38
N ASP A 768 8.06 0.17 -27.15
CA ASP A 768 7.01 0.97 -26.53
C ASP A 768 7.21 1.18 -25.03
N GLU A 769 7.88 0.24 -24.34
CA GLU A 769 8.09 0.32 -22.89
C GLU A 769 9.40 1.00 -22.48
N HIS A 770 10.47 0.79 -23.25
CA HIS A 770 11.83 1.23 -22.91
C HIS A 770 12.52 1.93 -24.09
N PRO A 771 11.92 2.98 -24.67
CA PRO A 771 12.43 3.59 -25.89
C PRO A 771 13.82 4.22 -25.73
N ARG A 772 14.12 4.71 -24.52
CA ARG A 772 15.41 5.26 -24.15
C ARG A 772 15.62 5.06 -22.65
N VAL A 773 16.74 4.46 -22.26
CA VAL A 773 17.03 4.14 -20.85
C VAL A 773 18.49 4.38 -20.50
N LEU A 774 18.72 4.76 -19.25
CA LEU A 774 20.01 4.75 -18.56
C LEU A 774 20.14 3.43 -17.80
N LYS A 775 21.11 2.60 -18.18
CA LYS A 775 21.51 1.40 -17.46
C LYS A 775 22.76 1.71 -16.66
N ALA A 776 22.76 1.41 -15.37
CA ALA A 776 23.93 1.53 -14.51
C ALA A 776 23.97 0.40 -13.50
N SER A 777 25.16 0.10 -12.99
CA SER A 777 25.37 -0.96 -12.02
C SER A 777 26.36 -0.53 -10.95
N ALA A 778 26.34 -1.22 -9.81
CA ALA A 778 27.32 -1.06 -8.76
C ALA A 778 27.56 -2.40 -8.04
N ALA A 779 28.76 -2.59 -7.52
CA ALA A 779 29.16 -3.77 -6.75
C ALA A 779 29.78 -3.35 -5.42
N LEU A 780 29.33 -3.96 -4.31
CA LEU A 780 29.87 -3.71 -2.98
C LEU A 780 31.11 -4.57 -2.75
N LEU A 781 32.25 -3.93 -2.51
CA LEU A 781 33.52 -4.60 -2.33
C LEU A 781 34.02 -4.48 -0.89
N ASP A 782 34.58 -5.57 -0.38
CA ASP A 782 35.29 -5.58 0.89
C ASP A 782 36.62 -4.80 0.81
N SER A 783 37.28 -4.65 1.95
CA SER A 783 38.59 -4.01 2.11
C SER A 783 39.72 -4.71 1.34
N GLN A 784 39.51 -5.93 0.85
CA GLN A 784 40.45 -6.67 -0.02
C GLN A 784 40.07 -6.57 -1.51
N GLY A 785 39.01 -5.85 -1.86
CA GLY A 785 38.52 -5.70 -3.23
C GLY A 785 37.70 -6.89 -3.74
N LYS A 786 37.27 -7.81 -2.87
CA LYS A 786 36.37 -8.92 -3.23
C LYS A 786 34.91 -8.51 -3.05
N LEU A 787 34.01 -9.15 -3.78
CA LEU A 787 32.58 -8.92 -3.65
C LEU A 787 32.10 -9.32 -2.25
N LEU A 788 31.40 -8.40 -1.57
CA LEU A 788 30.72 -8.68 -0.32
C LEU A 788 29.27 -9.09 -0.64
N CYS A 789 29.00 -10.39 -0.60
CA CYS A 789 27.74 -10.94 -1.09
C CYS A 789 26.62 -10.73 -0.07
N GLY A 790 25.79 -9.70 -0.22
CA GLY A 790 24.60 -9.54 0.64
C GLY A 790 23.67 -8.43 0.17
N ALA A 791 22.71 -8.09 1.02
CA ALA A 791 21.80 -6.97 0.81
C ALA A 791 22.26 -5.77 1.63
N ALA A 792 22.89 -4.79 0.98
CA ALA A 792 23.29 -3.51 1.58
C ALA A 792 22.38 -2.39 1.07
N PRO A 793 21.87 -1.52 1.94
CA PRO A 793 21.05 -0.37 1.55
C PRO A 793 21.87 0.66 0.77
N MET A 794 21.29 1.19 -0.31
CA MET A 794 21.93 2.06 -1.29
C MET A 794 21.08 3.31 -1.54
N LYS A 795 21.73 4.48 -1.56
CA LYS A 795 21.21 5.72 -2.15
C LYS A 795 21.75 5.87 -3.56
N ILE A 796 20.88 6.23 -4.48
CA ILE A 796 21.21 6.46 -5.89
C ILE A 796 20.76 7.85 -6.26
N GLU A 797 21.68 8.69 -6.71
CA GLU A 797 21.37 10.04 -7.19
C GLU A 797 21.86 10.19 -8.64
N VAL A 798 20.95 10.57 -9.52
CA VAL A 798 21.26 10.85 -10.93
C VAL A 798 21.10 12.33 -11.17
N ARG A 799 22.17 13.00 -11.60
CA ARG A 799 22.16 14.42 -11.98
C ARG A 799 22.48 14.58 -13.46
N ASP A 800 21.74 15.46 -14.11
CA ASP A 800 21.93 15.77 -15.52
C ASP A 800 23.06 16.80 -15.74
N SER A 801 23.30 17.15 -17.00
CA SER A 801 24.35 18.11 -17.40
C SER A 801 24.10 19.55 -16.94
N LEU A 802 22.90 19.87 -16.47
CA LEU A 802 22.56 21.15 -15.87
C LEU A 802 22.69 21.13 -14.33
N GLY A 803 23.11 19.99 -13.75
CA GLY A 803 23.24 19.78 -12.31
C GLY A 803 21.92 19.47 -11.58
N VAL A 804 20.83 19.31 -12.32
CA VAL A 804 19.50 19.04 -11.75
C VAL A 804 19.40 17.57 -11.34
N LEU A 805 18.92 17.32 -10.11
CA LEU A 805 18.64 15.98 -9.62
C LEU A 805 17.44 15.39 -10.38
N ARG A 806 17.71 14.39 -11.21
CA ARG A 806 16.72 13.70 -12.03
C ARG A 806 16.04 12.56 -11.29
N TYR A 807 16.83 11.77 -10.55
CA TYR A 807 16.37 10.62 -9.76
C TYR A 807 17.05 10.60 -8.40
N ARG A 808 16.27 10.29 -7.36
CA ARG A 808 16.75 9.91 -6.04
C ARG A 808 16.06 8.62 -5.63
N LEU A 809 16.81 7.54 -5.48
CA LEU A 809 16.26 6.22 -5.21
C LEU A 809 16.94 5.56 -4.01
N TRP A 810 16.15 4.79 -3.26
CA TRP A 810 16.59 3.89 -2.20
C TRP A 810 16.38 2.44 -2.65
N ARG A 811 17.47 1.69 -2.79
CA ARG A 811 17.49 0.28 -3.24
C ARG A 811 18.40 -0.51 -2.31
N ALA A 812 18.49 -1.82 -2.51
CA ALA A 812 19.52 -2.64 -1.88
C ALA A 812 20.24 -3.48 -2.93
N THR A 813 21.47 -3.89 -2.62
CA THR A 813 22.17 -4.90 -3.43
C THR A 813 21.47 -6.25 -3.32
N TYR A 814 21.54 -7.05 -4.38
CA TYR A 814 21.23 -8.46 -4.37
C TYR A 814 22.54 -9.24 -4.56
N ALA A 815 22.90 -10.05 -3.57
CA ALA A 815 24.17 -10.78 -3.55
C ALA A 815 25.40 -9.88 -3.83
N GLY A 816 25.41 -8.66 -3.28
CA GLY A 816 26.51 -7.70 -3.41
C GLY A 816 26.49 -6.85 -4.69
N SER A 817 25.55 -7.08 -5.61
CA SER A 817 25.42 -6.31 -6.86
C SER A 817 24.10 -5.56 -6.93
N LEU A 818 24.10 -4.40 -7.59
CA LEU A 818 22.90 -3.61 -7.87
C LEU A 818 22.90 -3.26 -9.35
N ASN A 819 21.76 -3.46 -10.01
CA ASN A 819 21.52 -3.03 -11.39
C ASN A 819 20.29 -2.13 -11.41
N ILE A 820 20.39 -1.01 -12.14
CA ILE A 820 19.28 -0.08 -12.33
C ILE A 820 19.05 0.20 -13.81
N VAL A 821 17.79 0.34 -14.17
CA VAL A 821 17.33 0.79 -15.49
C VAL A 821 16.37 1.94 -15.27
N LEU A 822 16.73 3.12 -15.77
CA LEU A 822 15.98 4.36 -15.56
C LEU A 822 15.54 4.92 -16.90
N PRO A 823 14.27 5.32 -17.08
CA PRO A 823 13.79 5.89 -18.33
C PRO A 823 14.47 7.24 -18.59
N LEU A 824 14.74 7.56 -19.85
CA LEU A 824 15.26 8.86 -20.27
C LEU A 824 14.35 9.48 -21.33
N ALA A 825 14.22 10.79 -21.31
CA ALA A 825 13.42 11.53 -22.27
C ALA A 825 14.19 11.84 -23.56
N ALA A 826 13.48 12.18 -24.63
CA ALA A 826 14.07 12.71 -25.85
C ALA A 826 14.61 14.13 -25.64
N ASN A 827 13.92 14.95 -24.85
CA ASN A 827 14.27 16.36 -24.56
C ASN A 827 15.19 16.55 -23.33
N ASP A 828 15.72 15.46 -22.76
CA ASP A 828 16.72 15.53 -21.70
C ASP A 828 18.00 16.25 -22.20
N PRO A 829 18.65 17.09 -21.37
CA PRO A 829 19.79 17.88 -21.79
C PRO A 829 20.99 17.00 -22.15
N ALA A 830 21.60 17.28 -23.31
CA ALA A 830 22.80 16.59 -23.76
C ALA A 830 24.02 16.95 -22.90
N GLY A 831 25.05 16.11 -22.93
CA GLY A 831 26.30 16.33 -22.23
C GLY A 831 26.53 15.40 -21.03
N PRO A 832 27.41 15.76 -20.08
CA PRO A 832 27.82 14.86 -19.01
C PRO A 832 26.74 14.70 -17.95
N TRP A 833 26.36 13.46 -17.66
CA TRP A 833 25.47 13.07 -16.57
C TRP A 833 26.26 12.27 -15.54
N THR A 834 25.81 12.33 -14.30
CA THR A 834 26.44 11.60 -13.19
C THR A 834 25.43 10.69 -12.50
N VAL A 835 25.87 9.48 -12.15
CA VAL A 835 25.14 8.50 -11.35
C VAL A 835 25.98 8.21 -10.14
N THR A 836 25.56 8.69 -8.98
CA THR A 836 26.26 8.46 -7.71
C THR A 836 25.57 7.36 -6.94
N PHE A 837 26.34 6.34 -6.57
CA PHE A 837 25.92 5.27 -5.68
C PHE A 837 26.57 5.49 -4.32
N THR A 838 25.78 5.58 -3.26
CA THR A 838 26.26 5.63 -1.88
C THR A 838 25.72 4.42 -1.13
N GLU A 839 26.59 3.58 -0.58
CA GLU A 839 26.16 2.54 0.36
C GLU A 839 26.00 3.15 1.77
N LEU A 840 24.92 2.80 2.46
CA LEU A 840 24.52 3.48 3.70
C LEU A 840 25.10 2.85 4.98
N LEU A 841 25.90 1.78 4.87
CA LEU A 841 26.47 1.12 6.05
C LEU A 841 27.79 1.77 6.47
N SER A 842 28.71 2.02 5.54
CA SER A 842 29.97 2.73 5.82
C SER A 842 30.02 4.15 5.22
N GLY A 843 29.08 4.50 4.35
CA GLY A 843 28.97 5.83 3.73
C GLY A 843 29.90 6.04 2.52
N THR A 844 30.53 4.98 2.02
CA THR A 844 31.34 5.05 0.80
C THR A 844 30.45 5.32 -0.42
N ALA A 845 30.98 6.11 -1.35
CA ALA A 845 30.29 6.47 -2.57
C ALA A 845 31.22 6.37 -3.77
N ASP A 846 30.64 6.05 -4.92
CA ASP A 846 31.33 6.08 -6.21
C ASP A 846 30.39 6.60 -7.28
N THR A 847 30.95 7.23 -8.30
CA THR A 847 30.19 7.95 -9.33
C THR A 847 30.57 7.44 -10.71
N ALA A 848 29.58 6.94 -11.44
CA ALA A 848 29.70 6.72 -12.87
C ALA A 848 29.31 8.00 -13.63
N SER A 849 30.04 8.30 -14.70
CA SER A 849 29.66 9.36 -15.64
C SER A 849 29.26 8.77 -16.98
N VAL A 850 28.29 9.39 -17.63
CA VAL A 850 27.86 9.02 -18.98
C VAL A 850 27.56 10.30 -19.75
N SER A 851 27.97 10.37 -21.01
CA SER A 851 27.62 11.49 -21.87
C SER A 851 26.33 11.17 -22.62
N LEU A 852 25.27 11.92 -22.36
CA LEU A 852 24.01 11.77 -23.07
C LEU A 852 24.10 12.46 -24.45
N PRO A 853 23.89 11.75 -25.57
CA PRO A 853 23.85 12.38 -26.89
C PRO A 853 22.59 13.22 -27.08
N ALA A 854 22.74 14.32 -27.83
CA ALA A 854 21.63 15.17 -28.26
C ALA A 854 20.71 14.41 -29.22
N MET A 855 19.41 14.37 -28.91
CA MET A 855 18.39 13.77 -29.78
C MET A 855 17.61 14.86 -30.52
N ASN A 856 18.16 15.38 -31.61
CA ASN A 856 17.54 16.50 -32.35
C ASN A 856 16.32 16.08 -33.19
N ARG A 857 16.06 14.77 -33.28
CA ARG A 857 14.97 14.16 -34.05
C ARG A 857 14.50 12.88 -33.35
N CYS A 858 13.19 12.74 -33.12
CA CYS A 858 12.59 11.51 -32.61
C CYS A 858 11.14 11.34 -33.09
N GLY A 859 10.95 10.71 -34.24
CA GLY A 859 9.60 10.43 -34.77
C GLY A 859 8.73 9.56 -33.86
N ALA A 860 9.33 8.73 -32.98
CA ALA A 860 8.62 7.87 -32.04
C ALA A 860 7.95 8.64 -30.87
N LEU A 861 8.27 9.92 -30.68
CA LEU A 861 7.64 10.72 -29.61
C LEU A 861 6.17 11.02 -29.92
N VAL A 862 5.84 11.32 -31.18
CA VAL A 862 4.47 11.69 -31.58
C VAL A 862 4.08 10.96 -32.87
N GLY A 863 2.91 10.33 -32.85
CA GLY A 863 2.33 9.71 -34.04
C GLY A 863 0.82 9.93 -34.16
N ALA A 864 0.32 9.88 -35.39
CA ALA A 864 -1.11 10.01 -35.70
C ALA A 864 -1.78 8.63 -35.78
N ARG A 865 -2.95 8.46 -35.16
CA ARG A 865 -3.72 7.19 -35.27
C ARG A 865 -4.22 7.03 -36.71
N ARG A 866 -3.87 5.91 -37.33
CA ARG A 866 -4.25 5.59 -38.73
C ARG A 866 -5.75 5.31 -38.85
N ARG A 867 -6.27 4.51 -37.93
CA ARG A 867 -7.62 3.93 -37.92
C ARG A 867 -8.47 4.52 -36.78
N ALA A 868 -9.42 3.75 -36.27
CA ALA A 868 -10.18 4.10 -35.08
C ALA A 868 -9.27 4.36 -33.87
N ILE A 869 -9.73 5.20 -32.95
CA ILE A 869 -9.06 5.42 -31.66
C ILE A 869 -9.41 4.29 -30.68
N PHE A 870 -8.45 3.91 -29.84
CA PHE A 870 -8.60 2.90 -28.79
C PHE A 870 -7.50 3.11 -27.73
N VAL A 871 -7.69 2.61 -26.52
CA VAL A 871 -6.64 2.63 -25.48
C VAL A 871 -5.71 1.43 -25.69
N ASP A 872 -4.43 1.56 -25.33
CA ASP A 872 -3.46 0.49 -25.56
C ASP A 872 -3.88 -0.84 -24.88
N GLY A 873 -3.66 -1.97 -25.57
CA GLY A 873 -4.05 -3.33 -25.13
C GLY A 873 -5.46 -3.78 -25.58
N GLU A 874 -6.27 -2.89 -26.14
CA GLU A 874 -7.60 -3.23 -26.69
C GLU A 874 -7.53 -4.19 -27.89
N ASP A 875 -6.51 -4.04 -28.73
CA ASP A 875 -6.19 -4.92 -29.86
C ASP A 875 -6.00 -6.38 -29.45
N GLY A 876 -5.16 -6.64 -28.45
CA GLY A 876 -4.93 -7.98 -27.91
C GLY A 876 -6.19 -8.57 -27.25
N ASN A 877 -6.98 -7.74 -26.58
CA ASN A 877 -8.24 -8.17 -25.96
C ASN A 877 -9.31 -8.53 -26.99
N VAL A 878 -9.46 -7.73 -28.05
CA VAL A 878 -10.38 -8.02 -29.16
C VAL A 878 -9.93 -9.26 -29.93
N PHE A 879 -8.63 -9.41 -30.20
CA PHE A 879 -8.10 -10.63 -30.80
C PHE A 879 -8.40 -11.86 -29.94
N ARG A 880 -8.17 -11.79 -28.63
CA ARG A 880 -8.51 -12.88 -27.69
C ARG A 880 -10.01 -13.20 -27.71
N PHE A 881 -10.86 -12.18 -27.67
CA PHE A 881 -12.32 -12.31 -27.71
C PHE A 881 -12.78 -13.17 -28.89
N VAL A 882 -12.32 -12.86 -30.11
CA VAL A 882 -12.72 -13.62 -31.31
C VAL A 882 -12.11 -15.02 -31.39
N ARG A 883 -11.01 -15.29 -30.68
CA ARG A 883 -10.39 -16.63 -30.61
C ARG A 883 -11.06 -17.52 -29.59
N LEU A 884 -11.53 -16.95 -28.49
CA LEU A 884 -12.17 -17.66 -27.40
C LEU A 884 -13.62 -18.03 -27.74
N PHE A 885 -14.36 -17.12 -28.39
CA PHE A 885 -15.78 -17.29 -28.64
C PHE A 885 -16.08 -17.62 -30.11
N ARG A 886 -16.83 -18.70 -30.33
CA ARG A 886 -17.27 -19.15 -31.66
C ARG A 886 -18.68 -18.70 -32.03
N SER A 887 -19.46 -18.23 -31.07
CA SER A 887 -20.78 -17.63 -31.25
C SER A 887 -20.76 -16.24 -30.64
N VAL A 888 -21.25 -15.23 -31.37
CA VAL A 888 -21.32 -13.84 -30.90
C VAL A 888 -22.63 -13.18 -31.31
N ALA A 889 -23.21 -12.40 -30.40
CA ALA A 889 -24.37 -11.56 -30.67
C ALA A 889 -23.91 -10.18 -31.20
N VAL A 890 -24.37 -9.78 -32.37
CA VAL A 890 -24.13 -8.45 -32.94
C VAL A 890 -25.38 -7.61 -32.73
N ILE A 891 -25.28 -6.54 -31.95
CA ILE A 891 -26.40 -5.69 -31.54
C ILE A 891 -26.17 -4.29 -32.12
N PRO A 892 -26.82 -3.97 -33.26
CA PRO A 892 -26.79 -2.63 -33.83
C PRO A 892 -27.77 -1.68 -33.13
N GLY A 893 -27.40 -0.39 -33.10
CA GLY A 893 -28.30 0.70 -32.72
C GLY A 893 -29.42 0.95 -33.73
N THR A 894 -30.16 2.03 -33.52
CA THR A 894 -31.39 2.34 -34.28
C THR A 894 -31.17 2.88 -35.69
N ASN A 895 -29.95 3.32 -36.05
CA ASN A 895 -29.70 3.96 -37.34
C ASN A 895 -29.53 2.94 -38.49
N SER A 896 -29.93 3.32 -39.71
CA SER A 896 -29.89 2.42 -40.88
C SER A 896 -28.48 1.96 -41.27
N TRP A 897 -27.47 2.82 -41.10
CA TRP A 897 -26.07 2.51 -41.39
C TRP A 897 -25.44 1.60 -40.30
N GLU A 898 -25.86 1.69 -39.05
CA GLU A 898 -25.46 0.75 -37.96
C GLU A 898 -25.96 -0.66 -38.29
N GLN A 899 -27.21 -0.76 -38.71
CA GLN A 899 -27.84 -2.01 -39.15
C GLN A 899 -27.15 -2.61 -40.38
N ALA A 900 -26.71 -1.76 -41.33
CA ALA A 900 -25.95 -2.20 -42.49
C ALA A 900 -24.55 -2.70 -42.10
N ALA A 901 -23.87 -2.01 -41.19
CA ALA A 901 -22.56 -2.39 -40.68
C ALA A 901 -22.61 -3.73 -39.92
N ALA A 902 -23.64 -3.98 -39.13
CA ALA A 902 -23.85 -5.27 -38.46
C ALA A 902 -23.97 -6.44 -39.45
N ARG A 903 -24.77 -6.28 -40.53
CA ARG A 903 -24.90 -7.29 -41.59
C ARG A 903 -23.56 -7.59 -42.28
N ARG A 904 -22.78 -6.55 -42.56
CA ARG A 904 -21.43 -6.68 -43.13
C ARG A 904 -20.51 -7.44 -42.18
N LEU A 905 -20.45 -7.04 -40.90
CA LEU A 905 -19.60 -7.69 -39.91
C LEU A 905 -19.93 -9.18 -39.74
N CYS A 906 -21.21 -9.55 -39.69
CA CYS A 906 -21.62 -10.96 -39.63
C CYS A 906 -21.10 -11.77 -40.84
N ALA A 907 -21.09 -11.19 -42.03
CA ALA A 907 -20.54 -11.82 -43.22
C ALA A 907 -19.00 -11.94 -43.14
N ASP A 908 -18.33 -10.91 -42.65
CA ASP A 908 -16.86 -10.84 -42.56
C ASP A 908 -16.29 -11.83 -41.53
N LEU A 909 -17.03 -12.14 -40.46
CA LEU A 909 -16.63 -13.09 -39.41
C LEU A 909 -16.86 -14.56 -39.79
N ARG A 910 -17.76 -14.85 -40.74
CA ARG A 910 -18.11 -16.20 -41.17
C ARG A 910 -16.92 -17.04 -41.66
N PRO A 911 -16.01 -16.51 -42.52
CA PRO A 911 -14.81 -17.22 -42.97
C PRO A 911 -13.87 -17.65 -41.83
N TRP A 912 -13.96 -16.99 -40.66
CA TRP A 912 -13.15 -17.29 -39.49
C TRP A 912 -13.78 -18.34 -38.56
N GLY A 913 -14.90 -18.95 -38.96
CA GLY A 913 -15.62 -19.95 -38.18
C GLY A 913 -16.32 -19.36 -36.96
N ILE A 914 -16.70 -18.08 -37.02
CA ILE A 914 -17.45 -17.38 -35.97
C ILE A 914 -18.89 -17.23 -36.43
N GLU A 915 -19.82 -17.81 -35.67
CA GLU A 915 -21.25 -17.67 -35.85
C GLU A 915 -21.73 -16.36 -35.23
N ALA A 916 -21.77 -15.30 -36.05
CA ALA A 916 -22.26 -13.99 -35.64
C ALA A 916 -23.75 -13.84 -35.98
N ARG A 917 -24.59 -13.59 -34.96
CA ARG A 917 -26.05 -13.44 -35.11
C ARG A 917 -26.48 -12.03 -34.76
N ILE A 918 -27.28 -11.40 -35.63
CA ILE A 918 -27.84 -10.08 -35.34
C ILE A 918 -28.99 -10.24 -34.33
N VAL A 919 -28.88 -9.57 -33.19
CA VAL A 919 -29.93 -9.52 -32.16
C VAL A 919 -30.51 -8.11 -32.12
N PRO A 920 -31.84 -7.93 -32.25
CA PRO A 920 -32.46 -6.61 -32.15
C PRO A 920 -32.21 -5.97 -30.78
N LEU A 921 -31.94 -4.66 -30.75
CA LEU A 921 -31.69 -3.92 -29.51
C LEU A 921 -32.82 -4.10 -28.47
N ALA A 922 -34.09 -4.05 -28.90
CA ALA A 922 -35.26 -4.20 -28.03
C ALA A 922 -35.39 -5.60 -27.37
N GLU A 923 -34.70 -6.60 -27.92
CA GLU A 923 -34.61 -7.93 -27.31
C GLU A 923 -33.44 -7.98 -26.32
N ALA A 924 -32.26 -7.51 -26.77
CA ALA A 924 -31.04 -7.49 -25.97
C ALA A 924 -31.14 -6.61 -24.71
N GLU A 925 -31.88 -5.50 -24.76
CA GLU A 925 -31.96 -4.56 -23.64
C GLU A 925 -32.86 -5.02 -22.49
N ARG A 926 -33.57 -6.14 -22.65
CA ARG A 926 -34.38 -6.74 -21.58
C ARG A 926 -33.48 -7.21 -20.45
N ALA A 927 -34.05 -7.34 -19.26
CA ALA A 927 -33.35 -7.97 -18.15
C ALA A 927 -33.29 -9.48 -18.38
N ARG A 928 -32.19 -10.11 -17.97
CA ARG A 928 -32.16 -11.56 -17.93
C ARG A 928 -33.14 -12.09 -16.86
N THR A 929 -33.62 -13.30 -17.08
CA THR A 929 -34.40 -14.04 -16.08
C THR A 929 -33.53 -14.44 -14.89
N VAL A 930 -33.99 -14.14 -13.67
CA VAL A 930 -33.32 -14.54 -12.41
C VAL A 930 -34.08 -15.71 -11.77
N LYS A 931 -33.35 -16.75 -11.34
CA LYS A 931 -33.94 -17.90 -10.63
C LYS A 931 -34.20 -17.59 -9.15
N GLU A 932 -35.00 -18.41 -8.48
CA GLU A 932 -35.39 -18.18 -7.08
C GLU A 932 -34.21 -18.29 -6.10
N ASP A 933 -33.39 -19.32 -6.26
CA ASP A 933 -32.13 -19.53 -5.52
C ASP A 933 -31.11 -18.41 -5.79
N GLU A 934 -31.07 -17.93 -7.02
CA GLU A 934 -30.19 -16.84 -7.42
C GLU A 934 -30.65 -15.49 -6.84
N ALA A 935 -31.95 -15.20 -6.84
CA ALA A 935 -32.51 -13.98 -6.25
C ALA A 935 -32.23 -13.90 -4.73
N ALA A 936 -32.25 -15.04 -4.04
CA ALA A 936 -31.94 -15.14 -2.61
C ALA A 936 -30.48 -14.83 -2.27
N THR A 937 -29.56 -14.99 -3.22
CA THR A 937 -28.10 -14.95 -3.01
C THR A 937 -27.40 -13.78 -3.71
N LEU A 938 -28.05 -13.12 -4.67
CA LEU A 938 -27.57 -11.89 -5.34
C LEU A 938 -27.65 -10.61 -4.47
N CYS A 939 -27.64 -10.73 -3.15
CA CYS A 939 -27.69 -9.59 -2.24
C CYS A 939 -26.28 -9.10 -1.88
N GLY A 940 -26.07 -7.78 -1.80
CA GLY A 940 -24.78 -7.18 -1.43
C GLY A 940 -24.08 -6.38 -2.54
N LEU A 941 -24.77 -6.04 -3.63
CA LEU A 941 -24.33 -4.93 -4.47
C LEU A 941 -24.55 -3.64 -3.66
N ALA A 942 -23.72 -2.61 -3.84
CA ALA A 942 -23.80 -1.36 -3.06
C ALA A 942 -25.16 -0.62 -3.17
N TYR A 943 -26.08 -1.13 -3.99
CA TYR A 943 -27.42 -0.65 -4.28
C TYR A 943 -28.53 -1.68 -4.03
N THR A 944 -28.23 -2.85 -3.44
CA THR A 944 -29.23 -3.88 -3.12
C THR A 944 -29.42 -4.04 -1.60
N SER A 945 -30.56 -3.56 -1.08
CA SER A 945 -31.03 -3.94 0.25
C SER A 945 -31.54 -5.39 0.24
N ARG A 946 -31.70 -5.99 1.42
CA ARG A 946 -32.33 -7.33 1.56
C ARG A 946 -33.62 -7.41 0.72
N ASN A 947 -33.78 -8.46 -0.07
CA ASN A 947 -34.93 -8.73 -0.96
C ASN A 947 -35.13 -7.75 -2.15
N SER A 948 -34.11 -6.99 -2.56
CA SER A 948 -34.27 -6.07 -3.69
C SER A 948 -34.27 -6.75 -5.07
N ILE A 949 -33.64 -7.93 -5.19
CA ILE A 949 -33.67 -8.75 -6.42
C ILE A 949 -34.79 -9.78 -6.28
N LYS A 950 -35.65 -9.87 -7.30
CA LYS A 950 -36.78 -10.81 -7.34
C LYS A 950 -36.56 -11.89 -8.39
N PRO A 951 -37.16 -13.09 -8.26
CA PRO A 951 -37.17 -14.05 -9.35
C PRO A 951 -37.92 -13.51 -10.57
N GLY A 952 -37.55 -13.97 -11.78
CA GLY A 952 -38.15 -13.57 -13.04
C GLY A 952 -37.46 -12.38 -13.72
N ASP A 953 -38.20 -11.71 -14.61
CA ASP A 953 -37.66 -10.73 -15.59
C ASP A 953 -37.88 -9.27 -15.17
N GLY A 954 -38.51 -9.04 -14.02
CA GLY A 954 -38.92 -7.71 -13.56
C GLY A 954 -37.78 -6.86 -12.96
N ASN A 955 -36.55 -7.37 -12.91
CA ASN A 955 -35.42 -6.66 -12.34
C ASN A 955 -34.81 -5.68 -13.34
N PRO A 956 -34.20 -4.55 -12.89
CA PRO A 956 -33.45 -3.68 -13.80
C PRO A 956 -32.24 -4.41 -14.41
N PRO A 957 -32.01 -4.32 -15.74
CA PRO A 957 -30.85 -4.95 -16.39
C PRO A 957 -29.50 -4.49 -15.81
N ALA A 958 -29.40 -3.22 -15.39
CA ALA A 958 -28.20 -2.70 -14.74
C ALA A 958 -27.84 -3.43 -13.42
N GLN A 959 -28.83 -4.07 -12.76
CA GLN A 959 -28.60 -4.83 -11.53
C GLN A 959 -28.28 -6.30 -11.84
N VAL A 960 -29.09 -6.96 -12.66
CA VAL A 960 -29.02 -8.41 -12.87
C VAL A 960 -28.25 -8.82 -14.13
N GLY A 961 -28.08 -7.92 -15.09
CA GLY A 961 -27.54 -8.17 -16.43
C GLY A 961 -28.61 -8.11 -17.52
N TYR A 962 -28.16 -7.87 -18.75
CA TYR A 962 -28.99 -7.84 -19.95
C TYR A 962 -29.31 -9.26 -20.45
N ALA A 963 -30.39 -9.41 -21.20
CA ALA A 963 -30.86 -10.67 -21.79
C ALA A 963 -30.06 -11.05 -23.04
N VAL A 964 -28.74 -11.17 -22.87
CA VAL A 964 -27.80 -11.51 -23.93
C VAL A 964 -27.00 -12.72 -23.45
N GLU A 965 -27.23 -13.88 -24.06
CA GLU A 965 -26.58 -15.14 -23.66
C GLU A 965 -25.16 -15.27 -24.22
N ASP A 966 -24.95 -14.83 -25.47
CA ASP A 966 -23.65 -14.86 -26.12
C ASP A 966 -22.78 -13.64 -25.73
N PRO A 967 -21.46 -13.72 -25.91
CA PRO A 967 -20.59 -12.53 -25.97
C PRO A 967 -21.07 -11.56 -27.04
N ALA A 968 -20.98 -10.26 -26.76
CA ALA A 968 -21.67 -9.24 -27.56
C ALA A 968 -20.73 -8.32 -28.35
N ILE A 969 -21.13 -7.91 -29.55
CA ILE A 969 -20.54 -6.80 -30.29
C ILE A 969 -21.63 -5.72 -30.43
N LEU A 970 -21.43 -4.57 -29.79
CA LEU A 970 -22.34 -3.44 -29.83
C LEU A 970 -21.89 -2.47 -30.94
N ILE A 971 -22.80 -2.01 -31.79
CA ILE A 971 -22.50 -1.07 -32.89
C ILE A 971 -23.42 0.13 -32.81
N GLY A 972 -22.88 1.33 -32.58
CA GLY A 972 -23.67 2.56 -32.59
C GLY A 972 -23.09 3.67 -31.74
N THR A 973 -23.95 4.51 -31.20
CA THR A 973 -23.59 5.67 -30.35
C THR A 973 -24.33 5.57 -29.01
N PRO A 974 -23.92 6.31 -27.97
CA PRO A 974 -24.72 6.42 -26.75
C PRO A 974 -26.16 6.88 -27.00
N GLU A 975 -26.39 7.71 -28.02
CA GLU A 975 -27.70 8.24 -28.39
C GLU A 975 -28.57 7.22 -29.14
N SER A 976 -27.96 6.35 -29.95
CA SER A 976 -28.66 5.32 -30.75
C SER A 976 -28.71 3.93 -30.09
N HIS A 977 -28.01 3.73 -28.98
CA HIS A 977 -27.87 2.42 -28.34
C HIS A 977 -27.84 2.50 -26.80
N SER A 978 -28.93 2.06 -26.15
CA SER A 978 -29.15 2.17 -24.69
C SER A 978 -28.07 1.49 -23.85
N MET A 979 -27.58 0.31 -24.27
CA MET A 979 -26.49 -0.40 -23.59
C MET A 979 -25.13 0.32 -23.71
N ILE A 980 -24.82 0.98 -24.83
CA ILE A 980 -23.60 1.78 -24.98
C ILE A 980 -23.65 2.98 -24.01
N GLU A 981 -24.82 3.63 -23.88
CA GLU A 981 -25.02 4.69 -22.90
C GLU A 981 -24.87 4.21 -21.46
N HIS A 982 -25.32 2.98 -21.15
CA HIS A 982 -25.06 2.35 -19.86
C HIS A 982 -23.56 2.16 -19.61
N LEU A 983 -22.83 1.56 -20.56
CA LEU A 983 -21.38 1.36 -20.46
C LEU A 983 -20.62 2.69 -20.28
N ARG A 984 -21.07 3.75 -20.95
CA ARG A 984 -20.53 5.11 -20.78
C ARG A 984 -20.76 5.62 -19.36
N LYS A 985 -21.99 5.58 -18.86
CA LYS A 985 -22.37 6.05 -17.51
C LYS A 985 -21.70 5.25 -16.39
N ALA A 986 -21.53 3.94 -16.58
CA ALA A 986 -20.91 3.05 -15.61
C ALA A 986 -19.36 3.09 -15.64
N GLY A 987 -18.76 3.82 -16.59
CA GLY A 987 -17.31 4.01 -16.68
C GLY A 987 -16.56 2.84 -17.32
N PHE A 988 -17.24 1.97 -18.08
CA PHE A 988 -16.58 0.89 -18.81
C PHE A 988 -15.87 1.37 -20.08
N LEU A 989 -16.31 2.48 -20.66
CA LEU A 989 -15.65 3.08 -21.83
C LEU A 989 -14.46 3.96 -21.38
N PRO A 990 -13.22 3.65 -21.82
CA PRO A 990 -12.03 4.40 -21.40
C PRO A 990 -12.08 5.87 -21.84
N TYR A 991 -12.38 6.10 -23.12
CA TYR A 991 -12.68 7.42 -23.68
C TYR A 991 -14.17 7.69 -23.60
N ILE A 992 -14.51 8.94 -23.27
CA ILE A 992 -15.89 9.40 -23.20
C ILE A 992 -16.33 9.76 -24.63
N PRO A 993 -17.25 9.00 -25.24
CA PRO A 993 -17.76 9.31 -26.57
C PRO A 993 -18.49 10.64 -26.55
N ASP A 994 -18.19 11.47 -27.55
CA ASP A 994 -18.82 12.76 -27.80
C ASP A 994 -18.65 13.11 -29.29
N PRO A 995 -19.72 13.46 -30.01
CA PRO A 995 -19.68 13.69 -31.46
C PRO A 995 -18.72 14.81 -31.87
N ASP A 996 -18.50 15.80 -30.99
CA ASP A 996 -17.67 16.97 -31.25
C ASP A 996 -16.24 16.81 -30.67
N ARG A 997 -15.90 15.65 -30.08
CA ARG A 997 -14.58 15.41 -29.46
C ARG A 997 -13.94 14.08 -29.82
N VAL A 998 -14.64 12.96 -29.57
CA VAL A 998 -14.11 11.59 -29.71
C VAL A 998 -15.24 10.61 -30.06
N PRO A 999 -15.13 9.84 -31.15
CA PRO A 999 -14.05 9.85 -32.14
C PRO A 999 -14.11 11.06 -33.10
N GLY A 1000 -15.24 11.76 -33.17
CA GLY A 1000 -15.47 12.84 -34.14
C GLY A 1000 -15.92 12.32 -35.53
N PRO A 1001 -16.32 13.23 -36.44
CA PRO A 1001 -16.83 12.83 -37.76
C PRO A 1001 -15.81 12.06 -38.60
N GLY A 1002 -16.27 11.01 -39.27
CA GLY A 1002 -15.45 10.12 -40.11
C GLY A 1002 -14.41 9.29 -39.36
N ARG A 1003 -14.47 9.24 -38.02
CA ARG A 1003 -13.56 8.46 -37.16
C ARG A 1003 -14.33 7.42 -36.36
N GLY A 1004 -13.68 6.29 -36.09
CA GLY A 1004 -14.22 5.22 -35.25
C GLY A 1004 -13.58 5.16 -33.87
N TYR A 1005 -14.24 4.47 -32.94
CA TYR A 1005 -13.75 4.15 -31.60
C TYR A 1005 -14.05 2.67 -31.31
N VAL A 1006 -13.04 1.95 -30.83
CA VAL A 1006 -13.15 0.54 -30.41
C VAL A 1006 -12.82 0.43 -28.91
N ALA A 1007 -13.66 -0.28 -28.16
CA ALA A 1007 -13.40 -0.60 -26.77
C ALA A 1007 -13.96 -1.98 -26.41
N TRP A 1008 -13.19 -2.78 -25.68
CA TRP A 1008 -13.58 -4.04 -25.06
C TRP A 1008 -13.99 -3.81 -23.59
N GLN A 1009 -14.93 -4.63 -23.14
CA GLN A 1009 -15.45 -4.64 -21.78
C GLN A 1009 -15.68 -6.08 -21.31
N ARG A 1010 -15.66 -6.27 -19.99
CA ARG A 1010 -16.11 -7.48 -19.32
C ARG A 1010 -16.96 -7.09 -18.11
N GLU A 1011 -17.96 -7.91 -17.79
CA GLU A 1011 -18.94 -7.71 -16.71
C GLU A 1011 -19.88 -6.50 -16.87
N GLY A 1012 -19.70 -5.70 -17.93
CA GLY A 1012 -20.47 -4.48 -18.19
C GLY A 1012 -21.91 -4.74 -18.65
N LEU A 1013 -22.16 -5.88 -19.31
CA LEU A 1013 -23.50 -6.27 -19.75
C LEU A 1013 -24.15 -7.31 -18.82
N GLY A 1014 -23.36 -8.01 -18.01
CA GLY A 1014 -23.86 -9.07 -17.14
C GLY A 1014 -22.71 -9.87 -16.54
N ALA A 1015 -23.03 -10.67 -15.52
CA ALA A 1015 -22.04 -11.51 -14.86
C ALA A 1015 -21.36 -12.46 -15.88
N ARG A 1016 -20.03 -12.48 -15.94
CA ARG A 1016 -19.19 -13.28 -16.86
C ARG A 1016 -19.39 -13.00 -18.35
N GLN A 1017 -19.97 -11.85 -18.70
CA GLN A 1017 -20.17 -11.47 -20.10
C GLN A 1017 -19.05 -10.56 -20.61
N GLU A 1018 -18.48 -10.90 -21.77
CA GLU A 1018 -17.56 -10.03 -22.51
C GLU A 1018 -18.30 -9.31 -23.65
N SER A 1019 -17.90 -8.07 -23.92
CA SER A 1019 -18.41 -7.31 -25.05
C SER A 1019 -17.34 -6.47 -25.73
N VAL A 1020 -17.55 -6.18 -27.02
CA VAL A 1020 -16.79 -5.18 -27.77
C VAL A 1020 -17.75 -4.13 -28.30
N THR A 1021 -17.44 -2.88 -28.05
CA THR A 1021 -18.26 -1.73 -28.43
C THR A 1021 -17.57 -0.95 -29.55
N LEU A 1022 -18.27 -0.77 -30.66
CA LEU A 1022 -17.83 -0.08 -31.87
C LEU A 1022 -18.65 1.20 -32.05
N ILE A 1023 -17.99 2.35 -31.93
CA ILE A 1023 -18.64 3.66 -31.90
C ILE A 1023 -18.19 4.53 -33.07
N GLY A 1024 -19.13 5.25 -33.65
CA GLY A 1024 -18.91 6.32 -34.62
C GLY A 1024 -20.21 7.06 -34.88
N TYR A 1025 -20.12 8.35 -35.19
CA TYR A 1025 -21.26 9.27 -35.28
C TYR A 1025 -21.79 9.45 -36.71
N ASP A 1026 -21.18 8.76 -37.69
CA ASP A 1026 -21.59 8.69 -39.08
C ASP A 1026 -21.19 7.35 -39.71
N ASP A 1027 -21.66 7.10 -40.94
CA ASP A 1027 -21.42 5.84 -41.67
C ASP A 1027 -19.93 5.55 -41.89
N ALA A 1028 -19.12 6.60 -42.13
CA ALA A 1028 -17.69 6.48 -42.31
C ALA A 1028 -17.00 6.09 -40.99
N GLY A 1029 -17.36 6.74 -39.89
CA GLY A 1029 -16.83 6.46 -38.55
C GLY A 1029 -17.14 5.04 -38.07
N ILE A 1030 -18.34 4.55 -38.31
CA ILE A 1030 -18.70 3.16 -37.96
C ILE A 1030 -18.07 2.14 -38.91
N SER A 1031 -17.89 2.50 -40.17
CA SER A 1031 -17.07 1.69 -41.07
C SER A 1031 -15.60 1.62 -40.63
N GLU A 1032 -15.03 2.71 -40.10
CA GLU A 1032 -13.69 2.69 -39.50
C GLU A 1032 -13.63 1.84 -38.21
N ALA A 1033 -14.61 1.96 -37.31
CA ALA A 1033 -14.65 1.15 -36.08
C ALA A 1033 -14.76 -0.36 -36.39
N VAL A 1034 -15.66 -0.74 -37.30
CA VAL A 1034 -15.83 -2.13 -37.77
C VAL A 1034 -14.58 -2.63 -38.50
N GLY A 1035 -13.99 -1.80 -39.36
CA GLY A 1035 -12.76 -2.15 -40.06
C GLY A 1035 -11.58 -2.36 -39.10
N THR A 1036 -11.47 -1.53 -38.07
CA THR A 1036 -10.42 -1.66 -37.04
C THR A 1036 -10.64 -2.92 -36.20
N PHE A 1037 -11.89 -3.21 -35.83
CA PHE A 1037 -12.24 -4.47 -35.18
C PHE A 1037 -11.84 -5.69 -36.02
N TYR A 1038 -12.12 -5.65 -37.33
CA TYR A 1038 -11.74 -6.75 -38.24
C TYR A 1038 -10.23 -6.93 -38.31
N GLU A 1039 -9.47 -5.83 -38.39
CA GLU A 1039 -7.99 -5.84 -38.35
C GLU A 1039 -7.49 -6.56 -37.09
N PHE A 1040 -8.02 -6.21 -35.91
CA PHE A 1040 -7.70 -6.90 -34.66
C PHE A 1040 -8.13 -8.37 -34.67
N ALA A 1041 -9.35 -8.66 -35.13
CA ALA A 1041 -9.90 -10.02 -35.13
C ALA A 1041 -9.08 -10.99 -36.00
N THR A 1042 -8.54 -10.49 -37.11
CA THR A 1042 -7.69 -11.27 -38.02
C THR A 1042 -6.25 -11.42 -37.53
N GLY A 1043 -5.85 -10.70 -36.48
CA GLY A 1043 -4.47 -10.65 -36.00
C GLY A 1043 -3.55 -9.91 -36.98
N MET A 1044 -4.11 -9.00 -37.78
CA MET A 1044 -3.30 -8.12 -38.62
C MET A 1044 -2.63 -7.09 -37.70
N GLU A 1045 -1.34 -7.28 -37.45
CA GLU A 1045 -0.52 -6.31 -36.73
C GLU A 1045 0.14 -5.37 -37.74
N PRO A 1046 -0.33 -4.12 -37.91
CA PRO A 1046 0.36 -3.17 -38.75
C PRO A 1046 1.76 -2.92 -38.16
N LEU A 1047 2.78 -2.86 -39.03
CA LEU A 1047 4.17 -2.59 -38.64
C LEU A 1047 4.33 -1.40 -37.69
N THR A 1048 3.45 -0.38 -37.82
CA THR A 1048 3.24 0.64 -36.79
C THR A 1048 1.76 1.02 -36.70
N PRO A 1049 1.13 1.02 -35.51
CA PRO A 1049 -0.26 1.47 -35.34
C PRO A 1049 -0.42 2.99 -35.54
N LEU A 1050 0.70 3.73 -35.43
CA LEU A 1050 0.78 5.17 -35.64
C LEU A 1050 1.43 5.50 -36.98
N ALA A 1051 0.91 6.52 -37.66
CA ALA A 1051 1.62 7.20 -38.74
C ALA A 1051 2.57 8.23 -38.14
N LEU A 1052 3.87 8.11 -38.43
CA LEU A 1052 4.88 9.02 -37.94
C LEU A 1052 4.78 10.39 -38.63
N ALA A 1053 5.24 11.43 -37.94
CA ALA A 1053 5.30 12.79 -38.49
C ALA A 1053 6.20 12.85 -39.74
N THR A 1054 5.78 13.60 -40.76
CA THR A 1054 6.54 13.81 -42.00
C THR A 1054 7.79 14.67 -41.77
N ARG A 1055 7.71 15.60 -40.83
CA ARG A 1055 8.84 16.39 -40.32
C ARG A 1055 8.78 16.44 -38.80
N HIS A 1056 9.94 16.44 -38.16
CA HIS A 1056 10.04 16.59 -36.71
C HIS A 1056 11.38 17.18 -36.30
N SER A 1057 11.37 17.96 -35.22
CA SER A 1057 12.57 18.54 -34.62
C SER A 1057 12.46 18.62 -33.10
N ILE A 1058 13.59 18.55 -32.40
CA ILE A 1058 13.66 18.60 -30.94
C ILE A 1058 14.80 19.53 -30.52
N SER A 1059 14.49 20.41 -29.57
CA SER A 1059 15.42 21.22 -28.79
C SER A 1059 15.34 20.78 -27.33
N HIS A 1060 16.50 20.50 -26.74
CA HIS A 1060 16.65 19.97 -25.38
C HIS A 1060 16.38 21.04 -24.33
N ALA A 1061 16.24 20.61 -23.06
CA ALA A 1061 16.22 21.53 -21.93
C ALA A 1061 17.50 22.38 -21.87
N VAL A 1062 17.36 23.68 -21.62
CA VAL A 1062 18.49 24.64 -21.60
C VAL A 1062 18.60 25.44 -20.30
N SER A 1063 17.66 25.27 -19.37
CA SER A 1063 17.64 25.99 -18.10
C SER A 1063 17.44 25.05 -16.91
N ALA A 1064 18.17 25.31 -15.81
CA ALA A 1064 17.97 24.64 -14.54
C ALA A 1064 16.96 25.43 -13.70
N VAL A 1065 15.84 24.81 -13.35
CA VAL A 1065 14.94 25.33 -12.31
C VAL A 1065 15.41 24.77 -10.97
N SER A 1066 16.57 25.21 -10.47
CA SER A 1066 17.08 24.78 -9.16
C SER A 1066 17.67 25.94 -8.36
N HIS A 1067 17.52 25.88 -7.04
CA HIS A 1067 18.17 26.81 -6.10
C HIS A 1067 19.47 26.18 -5.58
N PRO A 1068 20.46 27.00 -5.19
CA PRO A 1068 21.67 26.51 -4.53
C PRO A 1068 21.33 25.63 -3.32
N GLU A 1069 22.05 24.51 -3.15
CA GLU A 1069 21.95 23.68 -1.95
C GLU A 1069 22.85 24.26 -0.84
N PRO A 1070 22.33 24.59 0.35
CA PRO A 1070 23.15 25.02 1.48
C PRO A 1070 24.08 23.88 1.91
N GLY A 1071 25.37 24.19 2.11
CA GLY A 1071 26.40 23.20 2.43
C GLY A 1071 26.24 22.61 3.83
N LEU A 1072 26.50 21.30 3.98
CA LEU A 1072 26.53 20.62 5.28
C LEU A 1072 27.88 20.88 5.95
N ALA A 1073 27.90 21.64 7.05
CA ALA A 1073 29.12 21.97 7.78
C ALA A 1073 29.58 20.82 8.68
N TRP A 1074 28.63 20.19 9.37
CA TRP A 1074 28.83 19.05 10.24
C TRP A 1074 27.50 18.32 10.49
N SER A 1075 27.60 17.08 10.95
CA SER A 1075 26.47 16.26 11.37
C SER A 1075 26.91 15.40 12.57
N LEU A 1076 26.01 15.17 13.52
CA LEU A 1076 26.20 14.24 14.63
C LEU A 1076 24.90 13.53 14.97
N VAL A 1077 24.98 12.40 15.68
CA VAL A 1077 23.83 11.61 16.12
C VAL A 1077 23.59 11.86 17.61
N LEU A 1078 22.37 12.27 17.97
CA LEU A 1078 21.89 12.40 19.34
C LEU A 1078 21.33 11.05 19.85
N PRO A 1079 21.17 10.86 21.17
CA PRO A 1079 20.59 9.62 21.73
C PRO A 1079 19.20 9.27 21.21
N ASP A 1080 18.37 10.28 20.90
CA ASP A 1080 17.08 10.19 20.23
C ASP A 1080 16.78 11.54 19.54
N ARG A 1081 15.62 11.67 18.87
CA ARG A 1081 15.15 12.93 18.27
C ARG A 1081 15.15 14.07 19.28
N ALA A 1082 15.53 15.27 18.83
CA ALA A 1082 15.47 16.46 19.66
C ALA A 1082 14.05 17.01 19.72
N ASP A 1083 13.50 17.12 20.93
CA ASP A 1083 12.21 17.77 21.21
C ASP A 1083 12.37 19.29 21.29
N ALA A 1084 13.55 19.77 21.71
CA ALA A 1084 13.89 21.19 21.73
C ALA A 1084 15.39 21.45 21.49
N LEU A 1085 15.70 22.61 20.92
CA LEU A 1085 17.06 23.15 20.82
C LEU A 1085 17.11 24.49 21.56
N GLY A 1086 18.27 24.81 22.15
CA GLY A 1086 18.49 26.09 22.81
C GLY A 1086 19.96 26.54 22.77
N ASP A 1087 20.18 27.81 23.07
CA ASP A 1087 21.52 28.35 23.29
C ASP A 1087 22.07 27.84 24.64
N GLY A 1088 23.20 27.14 24.60
CA GLY A 1088 23.89 26.64 25.79
C GLY A 1088 24.83 27.66 26.43
N GLY A 1089 24.96 28.85 25.83
CA GLY A 1089 25.95 29.85 26.23
C GLY A 1089 27.36 29.51 25.76
N ALA A 1090 28.26 30.50 25.76
CA ALA A 1090 29.67 30.34 25.37
C ALA A 1090 29.88 29.66 23.99
N GLY A 1091 28.96 29.87 23.04
CA GLY A 1091 29.02 29.27 21.70
C GLY A 1091 28.66 27.78 21.65
N ARG A 1092 27.98 27.25 22.67
CA ARG A 1092 27.47 25.87 22.71
C ARG A 1092 25.99 25.82 22.33
N ILE A 1093 25.55 24.64 21.91
CA ILE A 1093 24.13 24.34 21.69
C ILE A 1093 23.68 23.32 22.72
N GLU A 1094 22.48 23.47 23.26
CA GLU A 1094 21.82 22.41 24.02
C GLU A 1094 20.70 21.78 23.19
N ALA A 1095 20.64 20.45 23.21
CA ALA A 1095 19.57 19.66 22.64
C ALA A 1095 18.92 18.84 23.74
N LEU A 1096 17.60 18.98 23.89
CA LEU A 1096 16.79 18.15 24.78
C LEU A 1096 16.18 17.04 23.93
N THR A 1097 16.51 15.79 24.24
CA THR A 1097 16.15 14.63 23.41
C THR A 1097 15.06 13.78 24.06
N HIS A 1098 14.27 13.13 23.21
CA HIS A 1098 13.03 12.46 23.60
C HIS A 1098 13.22 11.29 24.60
N ASP A 1099 14.42 10.73 24.68
CA ASP A 1099 14.81 9.73 25.68
C ASP A 1099 15.03 10.29 27.11
N GLY A 1100 14.87 11.61 27.29
CA GLY A 1100 15.06 12.33 28.54
C GLY A 1100 16.45 12.98 28.71
N SER A 1101 17.31 12.90 27.71
CA SER A 1101 18.69 13.41 27.82
C SER A 1101 18.80 14.91 27.49
N LEU A 1102 19.67 15.62 28.21
CA LEU A 1102 20.14 16.95 27.86
C LEU A 1102 21.58 16.84 27.33
N VAL A 1103 21.74 17.15 26.05
CA VAL A 1103 23.00 17.03 25.32
C VAL A 1103 23.55 18.42 24.99
N THR A 1104 24.80 18.68 25.35
CA THR A 1104 25.51 19.91 24.98
C THR A 1104 26.46 19.64 23.84
N VAL A 1105 26.39 20.44 22.78
CA VAL A 1105 27.11 20.27 21.53
C VAL A 1105 28.07 21.44 21.29
N ASP A 1106 29.26 21.12 20.78
CA ASP A 1106 30.23 22.05 20.20
C ASP A 1106 29.95 22.22 18.69
N PRO A 1107 29.26 23.29 18.24
CA PRO A 1107 29.03 23.50 16.82
C PRO A 1107 30.29 23.77 16.00
N ALA A 1108 31.40 24.21 16.62
CA ALA A 1108 32.64 24.46 15.88
C ALA A 1108 33.36 23.15 15.53
N ARG A 1109 33.13 22.09 16.31
CA ARG A 1109 33.75 20.76 16.11
C ARG A 1109 32.76 19.69 15.68
N GLY A 1110 31.45 19.97 15.72
CA GLY A 1110 30.40 18.98 15.45
C GLY A 1110 30.44 17.79 16.41
N ARG A 1111 30.67 18.04 17.72
CA ARG A 1111 30.85 16.97 18.72
C ARG A 1111 30.06 17.24 19.99
N VAL A 1112 29.63 16.16 20.65
CA VAL A 1112 29.02 16.20 21.99
C VAL A 1112 30.09 16.56 23.03
N VAL A 1113 29.78 17.53 23.87
CA VAL A 1113 30.63 17.99 25.00
C VAL A 1113 30.22 17.31 26.30
N SER A 1114 28.92 17.21 26.54
CA SER A 1114 28.35 16.55 27.70
C SER A 1114 26.97 16.01 27.38
N SER A 1115 26.57 14.95 28.06
CA SER A 1115 25.21 14.41 28.06
C SER A 1115 24.83 14.05 29.49
N ARG A 1116 23.64 14.44 29.93
CA ARG A 1116 23.10 14.06 31.25
C ARG A 1116 21.61 13.73 31.15
N LEU A 1117 21.17 12.76 31.93
CA LEU A 1117 19.75 12.39 32.02
C LEU A 1117 19.03 13.35 32.98
N LEU A 1118 17.84 13.81 32.59
CA LEU A 1118 16.95 14.59 33.45
C LEU A 1118 15.82 13.71 34.00
N ASN A 1119 15.33 14.01 35.20
CA ASN A 1119 14.05 13.45 35.66
C ASN A 1119 12.89 14.15 34.93
N SER A 1120 11.68 13.59 35.03
CA SER A 1120 10.49 14.09 34.31
C SER A 1120 10.15 15.55 34.62
N GLY A 1121 10.29 15.98 35.89
CA GLY A 1121 10.03 17.36 36.30
C GLY A 1121 11.05 18.35 35.72
N ASP A 1122 12.34 18.04 35.82
CA ASP A 1122 13.43 18.86 35.28
C ASP A 1122 13.40 18.90 33.75
N PHE A 1123 13.03 17.79 33.11
CA PHE A 1123 12.83 17.72 31.66
C PHE A 1123 11.74 18.69 31.22
N ALA A 1124 10.54 18.62 31.83
CA ALA A 1124 9.42 19.49 31.52
C ALA A 1124 9.78 20.98 31.74
N ALA A 1125 10.43 21.29 32.87
CA ALA A 1125 10.87 22.64 33.18
C ALA A 1125 11.90 23.17 32.16
N ARG A 1126 12.87 22.34 31.74
CA ARG A 1126 13.87 22.73 30.74
C ARG A 1126 13.27 22.89 29.34
N PHE A 1127 12.38 21.98 28.95
CA PHE A 1127 11.63 22.07 27.69
C PHE A 1127 10.85 23.38 27.60
N ASP A 1128 10.09 23.72 28.63
CA ASP A 1128 9.34 24.98 28.70
C ASP A 1128 10.25 26.21 28.65
N ALA A 1129 11.40 26.16 29.31
CA ALA A 1129 12.38 27.25 29.28
C ALA A 1129 12.98 27.45 27.87
N MET A 1130 13.38 26.37 27.19
CA MET A 1130 13.89 26.44 25.81
C MET A 1130 12.84 26.97 24.85
N ARG A 1131 11.61 26.43 24.92
CA ARG A 1131 10.49 26.85 24.07
C ARG A 1131 10.17 28.35 24.21
N LYS A 1132 10.23 28.89 25.43
CA LYS A 1132 9.99 30.33 25.69
C LYS A 1132 11.15 31.23 25.26
N SER A 1133 12.37 30.69 25.16
CA SER A 1133 13.57 31.46 24.78
C SER A 1133 13.71 31.70 23.28
N LEU A 1134 13.05 30.88 22.45
CA LEU A 1134 13.05 31.03 21.01
C LEU A 1134 11.96 32.01 20.55
N PRO A 1135 12.21 32.85 19.53
CA PRO A 1135 11.17 33.69 18.95
C PRO A 1135 10.05 32.81 18.40
N SER A 1136 8.81 33.05 18.82
CA SER A 1136 7.65 32.47 18.15
C SER A 1136 7.56 33.00 16.72
N PRO A 1137 7.29 32.16 15.72
CA PRO A 1137 7.05 32.64 14.37
C PRO A 1137 5.81 33.56 14.35
N ALA A 1138 5.83 34.57 13.48
CA ALA A 1138 4.71 35.49 13.33
C ALA A 1138 3.41 34.73 12.95
N PRO A 1139 2.23 35.14 13.47
CA PRO A 1139 0.95 34.53 13.07
C PRO A 1139 0.77 34.52 11.55
N GLY A 1140 0.21 33.44 10.98
CA GLY A 1140 -0.04 33.31 9.54
C GLY A 1140 1.15 32.83 8.69
N TRP A 1141 2.25 32.36 9.31
CA TRP A 1141 3.42 31.84 8.60
C TRP A 1141 3.12 30.66 7.65
N GLU A 1142 2.11 29.84 7.98
CA GLU A 1142 1.68 28.72 7.14
C GLU A 1142 1.18 29.20 5.77
N GLU A 1143 0.43 30.31 5.73
CA GLU A 1143 -0.06 30.91 4.49
C GLU A 1143 1.06 31.64 3.76
N LYS A 1144 1.91 32.38 4.48
CA LYS A 1144 3.04 33.13 3.92
C LYS A 1144 4.08 32.23 3.24
N TYR A 1145 4.43 31.09 3.87
CA TYR A 1145 5.48 30.20 3.39
C TYR A 1145 4.95 28.89 2.79
N GLY A 1146 3.63 28.80 2.61
CA GLY A 1146 2.95 27.68 2.00
C GLY A 1146 3.51 27.36 0.62
N LEU A 1147 3.59 26.07 0.31
CA LEU A 1147 3.97 25.58 -1.01
C LEU A 1147 2.95 24.51 -1.45
N PRO A 1148 2.51 24.53 -2.71
CA PRO A 1148 1.70 23.45 -3.27
C PRO A 1148 2.33 22.08 -2.98
N GLY A 1149 1.56 21.19 -2.35
CA GLY A 1149 1.97 19.83 -2.04
C GLY A 1149 3.00 19.68 -0.92
N ARG A 1150 3.29 20.72 -0.15
CA ARG A 1150 4.20 20.65 1.00
C ARG A 1150 3.51 21.18 2.25
N ILE A 1151 3.77 20.56 3.39
CA ILE A 1151 3.24 20.99 4.70
C ILE A 1151 4.36 21.69 5.44
N VAL A 1152 4.16 22.96 5.77
CA VAL A 1152 5.14 23.71 6.55
C VAL A 1152 5.09 23.21 8.00
N LYS A 1153 6.25 22.84 8.58
CA LYS A 1153 6.35 22.19 9.90
C LYS A 1153 7.01 23.06 10.96
N ARG A 1154 8.07 23.79 10.59
CA ARG A 1154 8.85 24.66 11.48
C ARG A 1154 9.33 25.89 10.72
N VAL A 1155 9.46 27.01 11.42
CA VAL A 1155 10.05 28.25 10.89
C VAL A 1155 11.03 28.78 11.93
N ALA A 1156 12.22 29.18 11.47
CA ALA A 1156 13.22 29.85 12.28
C ALA A 1156 13.64 31.15 11.58
N GLU A 1157 13.46 32.29 12.25
CA GLU A 1157 13.76 33.62 11.69
C GLU A 1157 15.10 34.15 12.21
N ARG A 1158 15.84 34.84 11.33
CA ARG A 1158 17.10 35.53 11.66
C ARG A 1158 17.21 36.82 10.86
N GLY A 1159 16.87 37.94 11.49
CA GLY A 1159 16.86 39.24 10.82
C GLY A 1159 15.92 39.24 9.62
N ASP A 1160 16.48 39.38 8.42
CA ASP A 1160 15.72 39.52 7.17
C ASP A 1160 15.56 38.21 6.38
N VAL A 1161 15.98 37.09 6.99
CA VAL A 1161 15.93 35.76 6.38
C VAL A 1161 15.14 34.81 7.29
N ALA A 1162 14.31 33.97 6.69
CA ALA A 1162 13.64 32.87 7.39
C ALA A 1162 14.08 31.51 6.82
N ALA A 1163 14.36 30.56 7.71
CA ALA A 1163 14.45 29.16 7.35
C ALA A 1163 13.09 28.51 7.57
N VAL A 1164 12.58 27.84 6.56
CA VAL A 1164 11.28 27.18 6.55
C VAL A 1164 11.52 25.68 6.36
N GLY A 1165 11.20 24.91 7.39
CA GLY A 1165 11.22 23.46 7.37
C GLY A 1165 9.84 22.89 7.06
N TYR A 1166 9.80 21.97 6.11
CA TYR A 1166 8.60 21.27 5.68
C TYR A 1166 8.65 19.80 6.12
N VAL A 1167 7.47 19.20 6.29
CA VAL A 1167 7.32 17.77 6.55
C VAL A 1167 8.08 16.98 5.49
N GLY A 1168 8.78 15.96 5.95
CA GLY A 1168 9.56 15.06 5.13
C GLY A 1168 11.00 15.52 4.90
N GLY A 1169 11.47 16.58 5.57
CA GLY A 1169 12.89 16.96 5.57
C GLY A 1169 13.27 18.09 4.62
N PHE A 1170 12.32 18.73 3.92
CA PHE A 1170 12.66 19.80 2.99
C PHE A 1170 12.87 21.14 3.73
N VAL A 1171 13.96 21.84 3.44
CA VAL A 1171 14.32 23.13 4.05
C VAL A 1171 14.48 24.18 2.96
N ARG A 1172 13.84 25.34 3.12
CA ARG A 1172 14.06 26.54 2.29
C ARG A 1172 14.58 27.68 3.12
N ILE A 1173 15.48 28.45 2.53
CA ILE A 1173 15.92 29.74 3.06
C ILE A 1173 15.28 30.82 2.18
N VAL A 1174 14.49 31.71 2.79
CA VAL A 1174 13.72 32.73 2.08
C VAL A 1174 14.06 34.14 2.59
N GLY A 1175 14.13 35.10 1.67
CA GLY A 1175 14.30 36.52 1.98
C GLY A 1175 12.99 37.23 2.35
N ARG A 1176 13.08 38.52 2.73
CA ARG A 1176 11.90 39.37 3.03
C ARG A 1176 10.89 39.49 1.90
N ASP A 1177 11.34 39.36 0.65
CA ASP A 1177 10.52 39.39 -0.57
C ASP A 1177 9.81 38.05 -0.86
N GLY A 1178 10.06 37.01 -0.06
CA GLY A 1178 9.52 35.66 -0.24
C GLY A 1178 10.30 34.81 -1.26
N ALA A 1179 11.37 35.34 -1.86
CA ALA A 1179 12.18 34.60 -2.81
C ALA A 1179 13.05 33.54 -2.11
N THR A 1180 13.13 32.34 -2.69
CA THR A 1180 14.04 31.28 -2.20
C THR A 1180 15.48 31.62 -2.60
N SER A 1181 16.37 31.76 -1.61
CA SER A 1181 17.80 31.92 -1.87
C SER A 1181 18.54 30.58 -1.91
N ALA A 1182 18.09 29.59 -1.14
CA ALA A 1182 18.67 28.26 -1.09
C ALA A 1182 17.65 27.21 -0.62
N SER A 1183 17.85 25.95 -0.98
CA SER A 1183 16.98 24.85 -0.53
C SER A 1183 17.72 23.51 -0.43
N ARG A 1184 17.35 22.67 0.53
CA ARG A 1184 17.93 21.34 0.73
C ARG A 1184 16.84 20.33 1.09
N GLN A 1185 16.93 19.13 0.56
CA GLN A 1185 16.14 17.99 1.03
C GLN A 1185 17.01 17.14 1.96
N MET A 1186 16.60 17.01 3.22
CA MET A 1186 17.20 16.13 4.21
C MET A 1186 16.65 14.70 4.07
N ASP A 1187 17.38 13.71 4.60
CA ASP A 1187 17.03 12.28 4.48
C ASP A 1187 16.02 11.80 5.54
N ALA A 1188 15.74 12.61 6.56
CA ALA A 1188 14.74 12.36 7.60
C ALA A 1188 13.88 13.62 7.86
N ASP A 1189 12.80 13.47 8.62
CA ASP A 1189 11.87 14.57 8.90
C ASP A 1189 12.43 15.55 9.93
N ILE A 1190 11.95 16.80 9.93
CA ILE A 1190 12.45 17.86 10.81
C ILE A 1190 11.75 17.77 12.16
N SER A 1191 12.51 17.67 13.26
CA SER A 1191 11.97 17.77 14.62
C SER A 1191 12.08 19.21 15.15
N CYS A 1192 13.27 19.82 15.02
CA CYS A 1192 13.57 21.18 15.46
C CYS A 1192 14.38 21.96 14.42
N LEU A 1193 14.21 23.28 14.42
CA LEU A 1193 14.92 24.21 13.54
C LEU A 1193 15.34 25.44 14.34
N MET A 1194 16.62 25.83 14.29
CA MET A 1194 17.15 26.96 15.05
C MET A 1194 18.32 27.64 14.34
N TRP A 1195 18.43 28.96 14.44
CA TRP A 1195 19.64 29.67 14.02
C TRP A 1195 20.65 29.77 15.17
N SER A 1196 21.92 29.45 14.89
CA SER A 1196 23.05 29.75 15.79
C SER A 1196 24.06 30.61 15.04
N GLY A 1197 24.01 31.93 15.28
CA GLY A 1197 24.75 32.90 14.48
C GLY A 1197 24.40 32.79 13.00
N ARG A 1198 25.38 32.41 12.18
CA ARG A 1198 25.20 32.23 10.72
C ARG A 1198 24.77 30.84 10.27
N THR A 1199 24.89 29.85 11.16
CA THR A 1199 24.62 28.44 10.87
C THR A 1199 23.16 28.13 11.18
N LEU A 1200 22.48 27.46 10.23
CA LEU A 1200 21.15 26.90 10.46
C LEU A 1200 21.30 25.50 11.05
N LEU A 1201 20.73 25.28 12.23
CA LEU A 1201 20.68 23.98 12.88
C LEU A 1201 19.38 23.28 12.53
N VAL A 1202 19.50 22.06 12.04
CA VAL A 1202 18.37 21.21 11.67
C VAL A 1202 18.49 19.92 12.47
N ALA A 1203 17.58 19.70 13.42
CA ALA A 1203 17.45 18.42 14.09
C ALA A 1203 16.40 17.57 13.38
N LEU A 1204 16.73 16.29 13.15
CA LEU A 1204 15.91 15.35 12.43
C LEU A 1204 15.28 14.31 13.35
N SER A 1205 14.19 13.70 12.88
CA SER A 1205 13.40 12.70 13.61
C SER A 1205 14.15 11.39 13.84
N ASP A 1206 15.23 11.11 13.11
CA ASP A 1206 16.10 9.97 13.39
C ASP A 1206 17.15 10.26 14.48
N GLY A 1207 17.21 11.47 15.04
CA GLY A 1207 18.20 11.87 16.04
C GLY A 1207 19.42 12.60 15.44
N THR A 1208 19.51 12.73 14.12
CA THR A 1208 20.58 13.50 13.47
C THR A 1208 20.45 15.00 13.78
N LEU A 1209 21.53 15.65 14.22
CA LEU A 1209 21.64 17.09 14.31
C LEU A 1209 22.67 17.60 13.30
N ALA A 1210 22.24 18.45 12.38
CA ALA A 1210 23.06 18.99 11.30
C ALA A 1210 23.21 20.51 11.36
N GLY A 1211 24.41 21.01 11.07
CA GLY A 1211 24.69 22.42 10.86
C GLY A 1211 24.80 22.75 9.37
N LEU A 1212 23.98 23.65 8.85
CA LEU A 1212 23.98 24.08 7.46
C LEU A 1212 24.54 25.51 7.30
N ASN A 1213 25.40 25.69 6.31
CA ASN A 1213 25.96 26.98 5.92
C ASN A 1213 24.97 27.72 4.99
N ALA A 1214 24.35 28.78 5.49
CA ALA A 1214 23.32 29.53 4.78
C ALA A 1214 23.84 30.52 3.72
N ASP A 1215 25.14 30.86 3.71
CA ASP A 1215 25.72 31.93 2.90
C ASP A 1215 26.40 31.43 1.59
N ALA A 1216 25.99 30.28 1.05
CA ALA A 1216 26.70 29.60 -0.06
C ALA A 1216 26.76 30.37 -1.40
N GLY A 1217 26.08 31.52 -1.52
CA GLY A 1217 26.12 32.36 -2.73
C GLY A 1217 27.45 33.08 -2.99
N ASP A 1218 28.37 33.14 -2.04
CA ASP A 1218 29.58 34.00 -2.15
C ASP A 1218 30.89 33.24 -2.43
N GLN A 1219 30.90 31.90 -2.43
CA GLN A 1219 32.14 31.14 -2.70
C GLN A 1219 32.50 31.06 -4.19
N GLN A 1220 31.52 31.17 -5.09
CA GLN A 1220 31.79 31.22 -6.53
C GLN A 1220 32.28 32.61 -6.98
N SER A 1221 31.90 33.67 -6.26
CA SER A 1221 32.36 35.05 -6.50
C SER A 1221 33.83 35.26 -6.06
N GLN A 1222 34.31 34.53 -5.06
CA GLN A 1222 35.69 34.65 -4.56
C GLN A 1222 36.73 33.88 -5.40
N ARG A 1223 36.36 32.76 -6.06
CA ARG A 1223 37.25 32.10 -7.03
C ARG A 1223 37.49 32.96 -8.27
N GLY A 1224 36.48 33.70 -8.74
CA GLY A 1224 36.65 34.65 -9.85
C GLY A 1224 37.47 35.91 -9.51
N ARG A 1225 37.69 36.22 -8.23
CA ARG A 1225 38.51 37.35 -7.77
C ARG A 1225 39.97 36.99 -7.50
N THR A 1226 40.31 35.71 -7.42
CA THR A 1226 41.70 35.25 -7.21
C THR A 1226 42.44 34.93 -8.50
N GLU A 1227 41.76 34.89 -9.65
CA GLU A 1227 42.39 34.75 -10.98
C GLU A 1227 42.65 36.10 -11.69
N ASN A 1228 42.38 37.23 -11.02
CA ASN A 1228 42.72 38.58 -11.51
C ASN A 1228 43.55 39.37 -10.48
N ARG A 1229 44.61 38.75 -9.96
CA ARG A 1229 45.73 39.44 -9.31
C ARG A 1229 47.06 38.79 -9.63
#